data_AF-A0A261Y2J1-F1
#
_entry.id   AF-A0A261Y2J1-F1
#
_cell.length_a   1.000
_cell.length_b   1.000
_cell.length_c   1.000
_cell.angle_alpha   90.00
_cell.angle_beta   90.00
_cell.angle_gamma   90.00
#
_symmetry.space_group_name_H-M   'P 1'
#
loop_
_entity.id
_entity.type
_entity.pdbx_description
1 polymer ?
#
loop_
_entity_poly.entity_id
_entity_poly.type
_entity_poly.pdbx_seq_one_letter_code
_entity_poly.pdbx_strand_id
1 'polypeptide(L)'
;MNEWLKVSVHDGRMTEESNETVYRIEYTFEGIAPNLHPCIKIYRESPPSPPAVDAPAEDILMDEPESHGETQTASLALLTEFKVRKSSTGSFALSSHDLERIGISRDSLSSDNAIVEATDRHEVKAYQRQIELKSDSEFFSLLASELASYAALESREAEKYDKSIEELATEITVLATPQRKRQLYVWRQIMQLYMESDVFMGMTEHDRGWHGVETAKKQLAFFVGQMKRQKLSGKLQGRKSKLAFAKFMQLNQNLIDIRQFNLLNQTAIFKILKKHDKRSGLPAGTQFPRLLEEQGMPFNDDAAKKLIYAIESRLLTIVPQVDDYSCPVCMNVAWRPIRLACSHVFCVRCLLQAQAQNMPNCPICRATAAVAKAHAANLDKSLEDYIKTWFPKEVKEKRTEAEKENALRDMATAQRPLNDDEVYNEMKKMVGRLYRGYELWLPTVFDTYAQVAFIKQEALEKAREIKVKADEEFNIEKAKLVRQETINIDSVFQRKIKQSQIQRKIYQSNQINKSRLKVLEEREKMLEELFQDARNQLASVSKDEQKYQTLLNDLVLQGFFTMMEDKVSISCRAQDKNKVEMAIEDAKEKYKKALGKDVEAIVDGELPTDGAGGITLAGFNGRIKVDNTLEARVAILEEQMLPQIRVLLFGHSPNRKFFN
;
A
#
# COMPACT_ATOMS: atom_id res chain seq x y z
N MET A 1 6.71 -5.23 -13.31
CA MET A 1 5.45 -5.67 -13.96
C MET A 1 5.90 -5.87 -15.39
N ASN A 2 6.62 -6.96 -15.63
CA ASN A 2 7.40 -7.15 -16.85
C ASN A 2 6.73 -8.32 -17.54
N GLU A 3 6.11 -8.06 -18.68
CA GLU A 3 5.51 -9.12 -19.49
C GLU A 3 6.59 -9.67 -20.43
N TRP A 4 6.69 -11.00 -20.42
CA TRP A 4 7.58 -11.75 -21.28
C TRP A 4 6.80 -12.11 -22.53
N LEU A 5 7.17 -11.52 -23.66
CA LEU A 5 6.58 -11.84 -24.95
C LEU A 5 7.54 -12.77 -25.69
N LYS A 6 7.17 -14.05 -25.79
CA LYS A 6 7.84 -15.00 -26.66
C LYS A 6 7.35 -14.73 -28.09
N VAL A 7 8.24 -14.28 -28.96
CA VAL A 7 7.93 -14.05 -30.37
C VAL A 7 8.85 -14.91 -31.21
N SER A 8 8.28 -15.88 -31.91
CA SER A 8 8.94 -16.68 -32.94
C SER A 8 8.96 -15.90 -34.26
N VAL A 9 10.14 -15.49 -34.73
CA VAL A 9 10.29 -14.83 -36.03
C VAL A 9 10.41 -15.91 -37.11
N HIS A 10 9.47 -15.93 -38.05
CA HIS A 10 9.59 -16.68 -39.31
C HIS A 10 9.92 -15.67 -40.41
N ASP A 11 11.21 -15.49 -40.70
CA ASP A 11 11.63 -15.01 -42.00
C ASP A 11 12.10 -16.22 -42.81
N GLY A 12 11.51 -16.36 -43.99
CA GLY A 12 11.65 -17.54 -44.82
C GLY A 12 13.09 -17.80 -45.25
N ARG A 13 13.75 -18.76 -44.57
CA ARG A 13 14.64 -19.80 -45.11
C ARG A 13 15.09 -20.68 -43.96
N MET A 14 14.87 -21.98 -44.10
CA MET A 14 15.23 -22.98 -43.10
C MET A 14 16.74 -23.18 -43.02
N THR A 15 17.31 -23.01 -41.82
CA THR A 15 18.41 -23.84 -41.29
C THR A 15 18.21 -23.99 -39.78
N GLU A 16 18.72 -25.11 -39.27
CA GLU A 16 18.54 -25.75 -37.95
C GLU A 16 18.75 -24.84 -36.71
N GLU A 17 18.14 -25.27 -35.58
CA GLU A 17 18.15 -24.69 -34.22
C GLU A 17 17.26 -23.45 -33.98
N SER A 18 15.99 -23.66 -33.60
CA SER A 18 15.13 -22.58 -33.10
C SER A 18 15.46 -22.21 -31.65
N ASN A 19 16.54 -21.44 -31.47
CA ASN A 19 16.82 -20.69 -30.24
C ASN A 19 15.61 -19.81 -29.88
N GLU A 20 14.77 -20.22 -28.91
CA GLU A 20 13.68 -19.40 -28.39
C GLU A 20 14.27 -18.10 -27.83
N THR A 21 14.13 -17.03 -28.61
CA THR A 21 14.62 -15.72 -28.23
C THR A 21 13.61 -15.11 -27.26
N VAL A 22 14.02 -14.90 -26.01
CA VAL A 22 13.19 -14.28 -24.98
C VAL A 22 13.32 -12.76 -25.08
N TYR A 23 12.19 -12.09 -25.27
CA TYR A 23 12.11 -10.63 -25.29
C TYR A 23 11.46 -10.11 -24.01
N ARG A 24 12.10 -9.13 -23.38
CA ARG A 24 11.52 -8.34 -22.28
C ARG A 24 10.99 -7.03 -22.85
N ILE A 25 9.72 -6.73 -22.63
CA ILE A 25 9.10 -5.50 -23.11
C ILE A 25 8.78 -4.58 -21.93
N GLU A 26 9.24 -3.34 -22.01
CA GLU A 26 9.02 -2.32 -21.00
C GLU A 26 8.45 -1.06 -21.65
N TYR A 27 7.30 -0.60 -21.17
CA TYR A 27 6.84 0.77 -21.42
C TYR A 27 7.61 1.69 -20.48
N THR A 28 8.18 2.77 -20.99
CA THR A 28 8.95 3.75 -20.21
C THR A 28 8.72 5.17 -20.74
N PHE A 29 8.98 6.17 -19.91
CA PHE A 29 8.96 7.57 -20.30
C PHE A 29 10.40 8.09 -20.35
N GLU A 30 10.81 8.64 -21.48
CA GLU A 30 12.08 9.37 -21.61
C GLU A 30 11.84 10.88 -21.64
N GLY A 31 12.86 11.66 -21.31
CA GLY A 31 12.78 13.11 -21.26
C GLY A 31 12.30 13.68 -19.93
N ILE A 32 12.12 15.01 -19.91
CA ILE A 32 11.74 15.77 -18.73
C ILE A 32 10.44 16.49 -19.07
N ALA A 33 9.46 16.43 -18.15
CA ALA A 33 8.21 17.14 -18.33
C ALA A 33 8.45 18.64 -18.58
N PRO A 34 7.74 19.27 -19.54
CA PRO A 34 6.61 18.72 -20.27
C PRO A 34 6.96 17.88 -21.50
N ASN A 35 8.23 17.80 -21.91
CA ASN A 35 8.65 17.08 -23.12
C ASN A 35 8.94 15.62 -22.78
N LEU A 36 7.87 14.84 -22.62
CA LEU A 36 7.95 13.41 -22.34
C LEU A 36 7.80 12.61 -23.63
N HIS A 37 8.62 11.58 -23.76
CA HIS A 37 8.66 10.66 -24.88
C HIS A 37 8.35 9.25 -24.37
N PRO A 38 7.08 8.84 -24.32
CA PRO A 38 6.69 7.49 -23.99
C PRO A 38 7.18 6.54 -25.08
N CYS A 39 7.92 5.52 -24.68
CA CYS A 39 8.50 4.56 -25.59
C CYS A 39 8.36 3.13 -25.06
N ILE A 40 8.32 2.18 -25.99
CA ILE A 40 8.37 0.76 -25.69
C ILE A 40 9.79 0.28 -25.98
N LYS A 41 10.48 -0.18 -24.93
CA LYS A 41 11.81 -0.80 -25.02
C LYS A 41 11.66 -2.30 -25.07
N ILE A 42 12.28 -2.91 -26.08
CA ILE A 42 12.32 -4.35 -26.28
C ILE A 42 13.77 -4.80 -26.09
N TYR A 43 14.01 -5.63 -25.08
CA TYR A 43 15.31 -6.21 -24.79
C TYR A 43 15.35 -7.65 -25.29
N ARG A 44 16.43 -8.02 -25.97
CA ARG A 44 16.74 -9.41 -26.31
C ARG A 44 17.74 -9.97 -25.29
N GLU A 45 17.36 -10.98 -24.51
CA GLU A 45 18.31 -11.71 -23.66
C GLU A 45 19.11 -12.71 -24.50
N SER A 46 20.44 -12.74 -24.34
CA SER A 46 21.29 -13.79 -24.93
C SER A 46 21.25 -15.05 -24.05
N PRO A 47 21.33 -16.26 -24.63
CA PRO A 47 21.37 -17.49 -23.85
C PRO A 47 22.60 -17.51 -22.93
N PRO A 48 22.50 -18.05 -21.69
CA PRO A 48 23.66 -18.18 -20.82
C PRO A 48 24.67 -19.14 -21.45
N SER A 49 25.94 -18.76 -21.48
CA SER A 49 27.01 -19.66 -21.94
C SER A 49 27.08 -20.89 -21.03
N PRO A 50 27.29 -22.10 -21.57
CA PRO A 50 27.48 -23.30 -20.75
C PRO A 50 28.73 -23.14 -19.86
N PRO A 51 28.74 -23.72 -18.64
CA PRO A 51 29.95 -23.77 -17.83
C PRO A 51 31.02 -24.57 -18.58
N ALA A 52 32.25 -24.06 -18.61
CA ALA A 52 33.38 -24.73 -19.22
C ALA A 52 33.56 -26.12 -18.58
N VAL A 53 33.53 -27.16 -19.42
CA VAL A 53 33.81 -28.54 -19.02
C VAL A 53 35.33 -28.72 -18.91
N ASP A 54 35.72 -29.42 -17.86
CA ASP A 54 37.07 -29.61 -17.31
C ASP A 54 38.21 -29.84 -18.32
N ALA A 55 39.36 -29.21 -18.05
CA ALA A 55 40.67 -29.70 -18.46
C ALA A 55 41.26 -30.56 -17.32
N PRO A 56 41.99 -31.66 -17.62
CA PRO A 56 42.44 -32.61 -16.61
C PRO A 56 43.64 -32.10 -15.80
N ALA A 57 43.79 -32.71 -14.63
CA ALA A 57 44.75 -32.43 -13.58
C ALA A 57 46.21 -32.31 -14.04
N GLU A 58 46.91 -31.32 -13.46
CA GLU A 58 48.33 -31.46 -13.13
C GLU A 58 48.50 -31.28 -11.63
N ASP A 59 49.06 -32.32 -11.02
CA ASP A 59 49.62 -32.33 -9.68
C ASP A 59 50.60 -31.17 -9.47
N ILE A 60 50.64 -30.60 -8.27
CA ILE A 60 51.86 -30.38 -7.50
C ILE A 60 51.48 -29.98 -6.07
N LEU A 61 52.06 -30.74 -5.13
CA LEU A 61 52.11 -30.53 -3.70
C LEU A 61 52.39 -29.07 -3.29
N MET A 62 51.87 -28.64 -2.14
CA MET A 62 52.71 -28.27 -0.97
C MET A 62 51.87 -27.62 0.16
N ASP A 63 52.08 -28.18 1.36
CA ASP A 63 52.24 -27.53 2.67
C ASP A 63 51.21 -26.51 3.20
N GLU A 64 50.57 -26.89 4.31
CA GLU A 64 50.37 -26.05 5.50
C GLU A 64 51.73 -25.86 6.22
N PRO A 65 52.00 -24.82 7.06
CA PRO A 65 51.04 -23.95 7.77
C PRO A 65 51.49 -22.45 7.94
N GLU A 66 50.68 -21.70 8.71
CA GLU A 66 51.01 -20.51 9.54
C GLU A 66 51.35 -19.14 8.88
N SER A 67 50.48 -18.13 9.04
CA SER A 67 50.51 -17.19 10.19
C SER A 67 49.88 -15.81 9.88
N HIS A 68 49.05 -15.37 10.83
CA HIS A 68 48.73 -14.01 11.29
C HIS A 68 48.17 -12.92 10.34
N GLY A 69 46.97 -12.44 10.72
CA GLY A 69 46.63 -11.01 10.63
C GLY A 69 45.16 -10.69 10.32
N GLU A 70 44.33 -10.59 11.36
CA GLU A 70 43.22 -9.65 11.54
C GLU A 70 42.31 -9.34 10.31
N THR A 71 41.02 -9.68 10.30
CA THR A 71 39.97 -8.84 10.93
C THR A 71 38.56 -9.43 10.67
N GLN A 72 37.67 -9.22 11.64
CA GLN A 72 36.20 -9.11 11.52
C GLN A 72 35.35 -10.37 11.33
N THR A 73 34.85 -10.81 12.48
CA THR A 73 33.52 -11.35 12.76
C THR A 73 32.44 -11.12 11.70
N ALA A 74 31.88 -12.23 11.22
CA ALA A 74 30.57 -12.29 10.61
C ALA A 74 29.48 -11.87 11.62
N SER A 75 28.76 -10.80 11.29
CA SER A 75 27.39 -10.59 11.75
C SER A 75 26.58 -10.10 10.55
N LEU A 76 25.89 -11.05 9.91
CA LEU A 76 24.91 -10.80 8.86
C LEU A 76 23.71 -10.09 9.50
N ALA A 77 23.38 -8.94 8.91
CA ALA A 77 22.39 -7.99 9.37
C ALA A 77 20.98 -8.59 9.52
N LEU A 78 20.36 -8.22 10.63
CA LEU A 78 18.94 -8.35 10.93
C LEU A 78 18.19 -7.12 10.40
N LEU A 79 17.04 -7.39 9.75
CA LEU A 79 15.86 -6.51 9.61
C LEU A 79 16.02 -5.35 8.60
N THR A 80 15.10 -5.00 7.72
CA THR A 80 13.69 -5.37 7.50
C THR A 80 13.27 -4.59 6.26
N GLU A 81 12.65 -5.20 5.25
CA GLU A 81 11.75 -4.45 4.36
C GLU A 81 10.40 -5.13 4.15
N PHE A 82 9.42 -4.37 4.62
CA PHE A 82 8.00 -4.36 4.37
C PHE A 82 7.56 -4.84 2.98
N LYS A 83 6.62 -5.77 3.02
CA LYS A 83 5.79 -6.21 1.90
C LYS A 83 4.52 -5.34 1.85
N VAL A 84 4.48 -4.35 0.95
CA VAL A 84 3.21 -3.72 0.55
C VAL A 84 2.51 -4.62 -0.47
N ARG A 85 1.22 -4.86 -0.20
CA ARG A 85 0.30 -5.76 -0.90
C ARG A 85 0.04 -5.31 -2.34
N LYS A 86 0.20 -6.23 -3.30
CA LYS A 86 -0.41 -6.14 -4.63
C LYS A 86 -1.94 -6.27 -4.50
N SER A 87 -2.65 -5.23 -4.92
CA SER A 87 -4.04 -5.34 -5.36
C SER A 87 -4.10 -6.00 -6.73
N SER A 88 -5.06 -6.91 -6.87
CA SER A 88 -5.64 -7.49 -8.08
C SER A 88 -5.32 -6.79 -9.42
N THR A 89 -4.66 -7.49 -10.33
CA THR A 89 -4.76 -7.25 -11.77
C THR A 89 -5.30 -8.51 -12.44
N GLY A 90 -6.48 -8.37 -13.04
CA GLY A 90 -6.97 -9.31 -14.05
C GLY A 90 -6.06 -9.22 -15.27
N SER A 91 -5.73 -10.37 -15.82
CA SER A 91 -5.02 -10.50 -17.09
C SER A 91 -5.97 -10.06 -18.22
N PHE A 92 -5.58 -9.04 -18.97
CA PHE A 92 -6.06 -8.80 -20.32
C PHE A 92 -4.86 -9.10 -21.22
N ALA A 93 -4.93 -10.19 -21.99
CA ALA A 93 -4.02 -10.42 -23.09
C ALA A 93 -4.58 -9.66 -24.31
N LEU A 94 -3.76 -8.82 -24.94
CA LEU A 94 -4.11 -8.22 -26.24
C LEU A 94 -4.00 -9.31 -27.31
N SER A 95 -5.04 -9.46 -28.11
CA SER A 95 -5.06 -10.39 -29.24
C SER A 95 -4.26 -9.81 -30.43
N SER A 96 -3.85 -10.65 -31.39
CA SER A 96 -3.24 -10.18 -32.65
C SER A 96 -4.08 -9.14 -33.38
N HIS A 97 -5.39 -9.10 -33.13
CA HIS A 97 -6.30 -8.13 -33.72
C HIS A 97 -6.24 -6.74 -33.04
N ASP A 98 -5.78 -6.68 -31.79
CA ASP A 98 -5.59 -5.41 -31.07
C ASP A 98 -4.28 -4.71 -31.47
N LEU A 99 -3.27 -5.47 -31.93
CA LEU A 99 -2.00 -4.93 -32.44
C LEU A 99 -2.16 -4.17 -33.78
N GLU A 100 -3.10 -4.59 -34.63
CA GLU A 100 -3.41 -3.90 -35.90
C GLU A 100 -4.13 -2.56 -35.69
N ARG A 101 -4.85 -2.39 -34.56
CA ARG A 101 -5.54 -1.12 -34.21
C ARG A 101 -4.60 -0.02 -33.72
N ILE A 102 -3.34 -0.34 -33.37
CA ILE A 102 -2.34 0.62 -32.87
C ILE A 102 -1.50 1.21 -34.03
N GLY A 103 -1.82 0.87 -35.29
CA GLY A 103 -1.23 1.52 -36.47
C GLY A 103 0.20 1.09 -36.81
N ILE A 104 0.61 -0.11 -36.37
CA ILE A 104 1.91 -0.68 -36.75
C ILE A 104 1.73 -1.43 -38.08
N SER A 105 2.04 -0.75 -39.19
CA SER A 105 2.17 -1.40 -40.51
C SER A 105 3.54 -2.07 -40.66
N ARG A 106 3.56 -3.19 -41.39
CA ARG A 106 4.72 -4.06 -41.63
C ARG A 106 5.81 -3.42 -42.51
N ASP A 107 5.57 -2.21 -43.04
CA ASP A 107 6.41 -1.53 -44.05
C ASP A 107 7.11 -0.24 -43.57
N SER A 108 7.73 -0.26 -42.38
CA SER A 108 8.68 0.80 -41.98
C SER A 108 10.00 0.22 -41.52
N LEU A 109 10.65 -0.48 -42.46
CA LEU A 109 12.06 -0.85 -42.41
C LEU A 109 12.80 -0.09 -43.52
N SER A 110 13.21 1.14 -43.22
CA SER A 110 14.27 1.79 -43.97
C SER A 110 15.01 2.80 -43.10
N SER A 111 16.30 2.50 -42.90
CA SER A 111 17.43 3.45 -42.83
C SER A 111 17.27 4.72 -41.98
N ASP A 112 17.87 4.76 -40.78
CA ASP A 112 19.17 5.43 -40.56
C ASP A 112 19.47 5.72 -39.06
N ASN A 113 20.77 5.54 -38.72
CA ASN A 113 21.56 6.11 -37.60
C ASN A 113 21.28 5.62 -36.15
N ALA A 114 22.26 5.29 -35.29
CA ALA A 114 23.73 5.42 -35.33
C ALA A 114 24.40 4.34 -34.45
N ILE A 115 25.59 3.90 -34.84
CA ILE A 115 26.46 3.01 -34.06
C ILE A 115 27.41 3.89 -33.22
N VAL A 116 27.42 3.70 -31.90
CA VAL A 116 28.47 4.22 -31.02
C VAL A 116 29.37 3.05 -30.63
N GLU A 117 30.62 3.08 -31.07
CA GLU A 117 31.66 2.15 -30.65
C GLU A 117 32.26 2.59 -29.31
N ALA A 118 32.21 1.71 -28.32
CA ALA A 118 33.06 1.77 -27.15
C ALA A 118 33.79 0.43 -27.03
N THR A 119 35.11 0.51 -27.06
CA THR A 119 36.07 -0.57 -26.85
C THR A 119 36.23 -0.81 -25.35
N ASP A 120 35.73 -1.93 -24.83
CA ASP A 120 36.49 -2.78 -23.90
C ASP A 120 35.76 -4.10 -23.55
N ARG A 121 36.58 -5.13 -23.36
CA ARG A 121 36.40 -6.52 -22.86
C ARG A 121 34.98 -7.00 -22.45
N HIS A 122 34.50 -7.99 -23.22
CA HIS A 122 33.51 -9.03 -22.86
C HIS A 122 32.20 -8.60 -22.17
N GLU A 123 31.45 -7.67 -22.77
CA GLU A 123 30.00 -7.58 -22.57
C GLU A 123 29.27 -8.07 -23.83
N VAL A 124 28.46 -9.11 -23.69
CA VAL A 124 27.55 -9.57 -24.74
C VAL A 124 26.52 -8.46 -24.97
N LYS A 125 26.62 -7.74 -26.10
CA LYS A 125 25.72 -6.63 -26.45
C LYS A 125 24.26 -7.10 -26.46
N ALA A 126 23.50 -6.70 -25.46
CA ALA A 126 22.05 -6.86 -25.46
C ALA A 126 21.46 -5.99 -26.59
N TYR A 127 20.81 -6.62 -27.58
CA TYR A 127 20.10 -5.88 -28.61
C TYR A 127 18.84 -5.23 -28.00
N GLN A 128 18.82 -3.90 -27.95
CA GLN A 128 17.69 -3.09 -27.50
C GLN A 128 17.07 -2.37 -28.70
N ARG A 129 15.75 -2.50 -28.88
CA ARG A 129 14.98 -1.71 -29.85
C ARG A 129 13.99 -0.81 -29.11
N GLN A 130 13.91 0.45 -29.53
CA GLN A 130 13.01 1.44 -28.98
C GLN A 130 11.94 1.80 -30.01
N ILE A 131 10.68 1.79 -29.59
CA ILE A 131 9.53 2.22 -30.39
C ILE A 131 8.98 3.49 -29.74
N GLU A 132 9.05 4.60 -30.46
CA GLU A 132 8.44 5.85 -30.04
C GLU A 132 6.94 5.87 -30.35
N LEU A 133 6.14 6.27 -29.37
CA LEU A 133 4.69 6.34 -29.52
C LEU A 133 4.28 7.79 -29.73
N LYS A 134 4.19 8.24 -31.00
CA LYS A 134 3.94 9.65 -31.34
C LYS A 134 2.64 10.20 -30.72
N SER A 135 1.54 9.45 -30.78
CA SER A 135 0.27 9.86 -30.19
C SER A 135 0.29 9.90 -28.65
N ASP A 136 1.00 8.98 -28.01
CA ASP A 136 1.23 9.03 -26.55
C ASP A 136 2.12 10.22 -26.20
N SER A 137 3.16 10.51 -26.99
CA SER A 137 4.02 11.68 -26.80
C SER A 137 3.21 12.98 -26.81
N GLU A 138 2.30 13.17 -27.77
CA GLU A 138 1.40 14.33 -27.80
C GLU A 138 0.50 14.39 -26.57
N PHE A 139 -0.13 13.27 -26.21
CA PHE A 139 -1.04 13.18 -25.07
C PHE A 139 -0.34 13.46 -23.74
N PHE A 140 0.78 12.79 -23.47
CA PHE A 140 1.52 12.94 -22.22
C PHE A 140 2.28 14.26 -22.14
N SER A 141 2.71 14.83 -23.27
CA SER A 141 3.29 16.17 -23.27
C SER A 141 2.25 17.23 -22.91
N LEU A 142 1.04 17.13 -23.48
CA LEU A 142 -0.07 18.00 -23.11
C LEU A 142 -0.46 17.83 -21.64
N LEU A 143 -0.58 16.58 -21.17
CA LEU A 143 -0.91 16.30 -19.77
C LEU A 143 0.17 16.85 -18.83
N ALA A 144 1.45 16.65 -19.15
CA ALA A 144 2.55 17.15 -18.36
C ALA A 144 2.64 18.69 -18.37
N SER A 145 2.34 19.36 -19.48
CA SER A 145 2.29 20.83 -19.52
C SER A 145 1.15 21.42 -18.68
N GLU A 146 -0.01 20.77 -18.68
CA GLU A 146 -1.14 21.18 -17.82
C GLU A 146 -0.80 20.96 -16.33
N LEU A 147 -0.12 19.86 -16.00
CA LEU A 147 0.34 19.59 -14.63
C LEU A 147 1.43 20.55 -14.16
N ALA A 148 2.36 20.93 -15.04
CA ALA A 148 3.34 21.96 -14.75
C ALA A 148 2.66 23.33 -14.50
N SER A 149 1.65 23.67 -15.31
CA SER A 149 0.87 24.89 -15.13
C SER A 149 0.10 24.90 -13.81
N TYR A 150 -0.47 23.75 -13.44
CA TYR A 150 -1.11 23.54 -12.13
C TYR A 150 -0.11 23.70 -10.98
N ALA A 151 1.08 23.11 -11.07
CA ALA A 151 2.13 23.24 -10.05
C ALA A 151 2.57 24.70 -9.84
N ALA A 152 2.70 25.45 -10.94
CA ALA A 152 3.03 26.87 -10.90
C ALA A 152 1.91 27.70 -10.27
N LEU A 153 0.64 27.34 -10.53
CA LEU A 153 -0.52 27.98 -9.90
C LEU A 153 -0.55 27.68 -8.39
N GLU A 154 -0.38 26.42 -7.99
CA GLU A 154 -0.35 26.01 -6.59
C GLU A 154 0.76 26.74 -5.81
N SER A 155 1.97 26.80 -6.38
CA SER A 155 3.09 27.53 -5.75
C SER A 155 2.78 29.02 -5.56
N ARG A 156 2.20 29.66 -6.58
CA ARG A 156 1.84 31.09 -6.51
C ARG A 156 0.74 31.37 -5.49
N GLU A 157 -0.28 30.50 -5.41
CA GLU A 157 -1.35 30.65 -4.43
C GLU A 157 -0.86 30.35 -3.00
N ALA A 158 0.04 29.37 -2.84
CA ALA A 158 0.68 29.09 -1.57
C ALA A 158 1.50 30.28 -1.06
N GLU A 159 2.28 30.94 -1.92
CA GLU A 159 3.03 32.15 -1.55
C GLU A 159 2.12 33.31 -1.10
N LYS A 160 1.00 33.55 -1.82
CA LYS A 160 0.03 34.57 -1.43
C LYS A 160 -0.61 34.25 -0.07
N TYR A 161 -0.90 32.97 0.14
CA TYR A 161 -1.49 32.50 1.39
C TYR A 161 -0.49 32.62 2.54
N ASP A 162 0.78 32.31 2.32
CA ASP A 162 1.85 32.45 3.31
C ASP A 162 2.01 33.92 3.75
N LYS A 163 2.06 34.85 2.80
CA LYS A 163 2.04 36.30 3.07
C LYS A 163 0.82 36.71 3.88
N SER A 164 -0.35 36.15 3.57
CA SER A 164 -1.59 36.43 4.31
C SER A 164 -1.55 35.92 5.75
N ILE A 165 -0.87 34.79 6.01
CA ILE A 165 -0.59 34.30 7.37
C ILE A 165 0.33 35.28 8.11
N GLU A 166 1.41 35.74 7.48
CA GLU A 166 2.35 36.69 8.09
C GLU A 166 1.68 38.03 8.43
N GLU A 167 0.91 38.59 7.50
CA GLU A 167 0.15 39.80 7.74
C GLU A 167 -0.82 39.62 8.91
N LEU A 168 -1.58 38.52 8.94
CA LEU A 168 -2.49 38.24 10.04
C LEU A 168 -1.74 38.06 11.37
N ALA A 169 -0.58 37.42 11.36
CA ALA A 169 0.26 37.25 12.56
C ALA A 169 0.68 38.60 13.13
N THR A 170 1.13 39.53 12.28
CA THR A 170 1.50 40.89 12.72
C THR A 170 0.28 41.65 13.27
N GLU A 171 -0.88 41.53 12.63
CA GLU A 171 -2.13 42.13 13.13
C GLU A 171 -2.53 41.58 14.50
N ILE A 172 -2.53 40.26 14.68
CA ILE A 172 -2.90 39.60 15.94
C ILE A 172 -1.92 39.98 17.06
N THR A 173 -0.62 40.06 16.78
CA THR A 173 0.40 40.47 17.77
C THR A 173 0.09 41.83 18.39
N VAL A 174 -0.36 42.79 17.59
CA VAL A 174 -0.76 44.13 18.07
C VAL A 174 -2.12 44.10 18.80
N LEU A 175 -3.04 43.23 18.37
CA LEU A 175 -4.39 43.13 18.94
C LEU A 175 -4.42 42.39 20.28
N ALA A 176 -3.61 41.35 20.43
CA ALA A 176 -3.54 40.46 21.59
C ALA A 176 -2.37 40.81 22.52
N THR A 177 -2.16 42.10 22.77
CA THR A 177 -1.06 42.59 23.61
C THR A 177 -1.46 42.75 25.09
N PRO A 178 -0.54 42.59 26.06
CA PRO A 178 -0.81 42.74 27.50
C PRO A 178 -1.46 44.06 27.92
N GLN A 179 -1.19 45.15 27.20
CA GLN A 179 -1.81 46.46 27.45
C GLN A 179 -3.32 46.42 27.20
N ARG A 180 -3.81 45.52 26.33
CA ARG A 180 -5.22 45.33 25.98
C ARG A 180 -5.79 44.07 26.64
N LYS A 181 -5.72 43.99 27.97
CA LYS A 181 -6.12 42.80 28.77
C LYS A 181 -7.41 42.13 28.30
N ARG A 182 -8.50 42.88 28.11
CA ARG A 182 -9.79 42.30 27.66
C ARG A 182 -9.68 41.60 26.29
N GLN A 183 -9.00 42.20 25.33
CA GLN A 183 -8.83 41.62 23.99
C GLN A 183 -7.84 40.46 24.00
N LEU A 184 -6.76 40.54 24.79
CA LEU A 184 -5.82 39.43 24.98
C LEU A 184 -6.56 38.15 25.42
N TYR A 185 -7.41 38.22 26.44
CA TYR A 185 -8.14 37.04 26.92
C TYR A 185 -9.19 36.54 25.93
N VAL A 186 -9.83 37.42 25.14
CA VAL A 186 -10.74 37.00 24.07
C VAL A 186 -9.98 36.25 22.98
N TRP A 187 -8.85 36.78 22.51
CA TRP A 187 -8.01 36.11 21.52
C TRP A 187 -7.41 34.81 22.03
N ARG A 188 -6.98 34.76 23.30
CA ARG A 188 -6.51 33.52 23.93
C ARG A 188 -7.58 32.44 23.90
N GLN A 189 -8.80 32.79 24.30
CA GLN A 189 -9.94 31.86 24.28
C GLN A 189 -10.30 31.40 22.87
N ILE A 190 -10.20 32.28 21.86
CA ILE A 190 -10.40 31.91 20.45
C ILE A 190 -9.34 30.90 20.00
N MET A 191 -8.07 31.17 20.28
CA MET A 191 -6.97 30.29 19.87
C MET A 191 -7.04 28.94 20.59
N GLN A 192 -7.34 28.93 21.88
CA GLN A 192 -7.56 27.72 22.66
C GLN A 192 -8.68 26.87 22.06
N LEU A 193 -9.86 27.46 21.79
CA LEU A 193 -10.97 26.74 21.16
C LEU A 193 -10.61 26.20 19.77
N TYR A 194 -9.80 26.94 19.01
CA TYR A 194 -9.36 26.49 17.70
C TYR A 194 -8.42 25.29 17.82
N MET A 195 -7.46 25.31 18.75
CA MET A 195 -6.59 24.17 19.05
C MET A 195 -7.40 22.95 19.51
N GLU A 196 -8.35 23.13 20.45
CA GLU A 196 -9.22 22.05 20.92
C GLU A 196 -10.15 21.47 19.83
N SER A 197 -10.36 22.21 18.74
CA SER A 197 -11.21 21.75 17.63
C SER A 197 -10.46 20.88 16.62
N ASP A 198 -9.12 20.76 16.71
CA ASP A 198 -8.30 19.89 15.85
C ASP A 198 -8.70 19.99 14.37
N VAL A 199 -8.77 21.20 13.80
CA VAL A 199 -9.38 21.40 12.47
C VAL A 199 -8.69 20.57 11.38
N PHE A 200 -7.37 20.58 11.34
CA PHE A 200 -6.60 19.93 10.27
C PHE A 200 -5.82 18.69 10.70
N MET A 201 -5.58 18.52 11.99
CA MET A 201 -4.81 17.42 12.55
C MET A 201 -5.40 17.01 13.90
N GLY A 202 -5.70 15.72 14.05
CA GLY A 202 -6.17 15.14 15.30
C GLY A 202 -5.01 14.78 16.23
N MET A 203 -5.14 15.15 17.50
CA MET A 203 -4.14 14.92 18.54
C MET A 203 -4.53 13.80 19.54
N THR A 204 -5.73 13.23 19.40
CA THR A 204 -6.24 12.21 20.34
C THR A 204 -5.80 10.80 19.93
N GLU A 205 -5.80 9.83 20.86
CA GLU A 205 -5.40 8.45 20.53
C GLU A 205 -6.28 7.77 19.47
N HIS A 206 -7.57 8.13 19.43
CA HIS A 206 -8.55 7.57 18.50
C HIS A 206 -8.57 8.31 17.15
N ASP A 207 -8.06 9.53 17.11
CA ASP A 207 -8.04 10.41 15.94
C ASP A 207 -6.64 11.03 15.84
N ARG A 208 -5.67 10.24 15.35
CA ARG A 208 -4.29 10.67 15.12
C ARG A 208 -4.05 10.94 13.65
N GLY A 209 -3.57 12.13 13.34
CA GLY A 209 -3.02 12.48 12.03
C GLY A 209 -3.86 13.46 11.23
N TRP A 210 -3.52 13.60 9.94
CA TRP A 210 -4.10 14.62 9.07
C TRP A 210 -5.56 14.34 8.73
N HIS A 211 -6.43 15.30 9.02
CA HIS A 211 -7.84 15.24 8.63
C HIS A 211 -8.00 15.42 7.12
N GLY A 212 -8.87 14.62 6.53
CA GLY A 212 -9.34 14.82 5.16
C GLY A 212 -10.29 16.03 5.07
N VAL A 213 -10.63 16.43 3.83
CA VAL A 213 -11.44 17.64 3.57
C VAL A 213 -12.76 17.65 4.34
N GLU A 214 -13.50 16.53 4.31
CA GLU A 214 -14.81 16.45 4.97
C GLU A 214 -14.71 16.50 6.51
N THR A 215 -13.67 15.92 7.09
CA THR A 215 -13.42 16.00 8.54
C THR A 215 -13.02 17.42 8.92
N ALA A 216 -12.13 18.06 8.16
CA ALA A 216 -11.73 19.44 8.41
C ALA A 216 -12.90 20.44 8.34
N LYS A 217 -13.81 20.27 7.37
CA LYS A 217 -15.06 21.06 7.30
C LYS A 217 -15.93 20.87 8.55
N LYS A 218 -16.10 19.63 9.02
CA LYS A 218 -16.88 19.32 10.23
C LYS A 218 -16.25 19.95 11.47
N GLN A 219 -14.94 19.84 11.63
CA GLN A 219 -14.22 20.41 12.78
C GLN A 219 -14.21 21.94 12.75
N LEU A 220 -14.05 22.56 11.58
CA LEU A 220 -14.18 24.02 11.45
C LEU A 220 -15.61 24.49 11.79
N ALA A 221 -16.63 23.73 11.39
CA ALA A 221 -18.01 24.01 11.76
C ALA A 221 -18.26 23.84 13.27
N PHE A 222 -17.63 22.84 13.90
CA PHE A 222 -17.65 22.65 15.34
C PHE A 222 -17.03 23.85 16.07
N PHE A 223 -15.85 24.32 15.65
CA PHE A 223 -15.21 25.53 16.16
C PHE A 223 -16.14 26.76 16.06
N VAL A 224 -16.74 26.99 14.89
CA VAL A 224 -17.71 28.08 14.70
C VAL A 224 -18.92 27.93 15.63
N GLY A 225 -19.37 26.70 15.88
CA GLY A 225 -20.41 26.39 16.86
C GLY A 225 -20.03 26.80 18.28
N GLN A 226 -18.81 26.49 18.72
CA GLN A 226 -18.28 26.89 20.04
C GLN A 226 -18.17 28.41 20.17
N MET A 227 -17.68 29.08 19.12
CA MET A 227 -17.61 30.54 19.05
C MET A 227 -18.97 31.21 19.28
N LYS A 228 -20.04 30.66 18.67
CA LYS A 228 -21.41 31.14 18.85
C LYS A 228 -21.92 30.89 20.27
N ARG A 229 -21.73 29.68 20.81
CA ARG A 229 -22.17 29.31 22.18
C ARG A 229 -21.56 30.23 23.24
N GLN A 230 -20.27 30.54 23.10
CA GLN A 230 -19.54 31.39 24.06
C GLN A 230 -19.65 32.90 23.77
N LYS A 231 -20.40 33.27 22.72
CA LYS A 231 -20.63 34.65 22.25
C LYS A 231 -19.33 35.43 21.99
N LEU A 232 -18.29 34.75 21.52
CA LEU A 232 -16.94 35.32 21.41
C LEU A 232 -16.83 36.36 20.29
N SER A 233 -17.54 36.15 19.17
CA SER A 233 -17.57 37.12 18.07
C SER A 233 -18.09 38.50 18.50
N GLY A 234 -18.99 38.53 19.49
CA GLY A 234 -19.50 39.79 20.08
C GLY A 234 -18.54 40.46 21.05
N LYS A 235 -17.57 39.72 21.60
CA LYS A 235 -16.58 40.22 22.57
C LYS A 235 -15.34 40.84 21.90
N LEU A 236 -15.15 40.62 20.60
CA LEU A 236 -14.09 41.27 19.81
C LEU A 236 -14.35 42.78 19.70
N GLN A 237 -13.43 43.59 20.21
CA GLN A 237 -13.57 45.05 20.24
C GLN A 237 -12.88 45.70 19.04
N GLY A 238 -13.59 46.63 18.41
CA GLY A 238 -13.08 47.41 17.29
C GLY A 238 -13.12 46.69 15.94
N ARG A 239 -13.14 47.49 14.86
CA ARG A 239 -13.24 47.00 13.48
C ARG A 239 -12.03 46.14 13.08
N LYS A 240 -10.82 46.52 13.52
CA LYS A 240 -9.58 45.78 13.23
C LYS A 240 -9.60 44.36 13.81
N SER A 241 -10.07 44.18 15.05
CA SER A 241 -10.13 42.84 15.66
C SER A 241 -11.16 41.93 15.01
N LYS A 242 -12.30 42.47 14.59
CA LYS A 242 -13.32 41.72 13.83
C LYS A 242 -12.81 41.35 12.44
N LEU A 243 -12.08 42.25 11.78
CA LEU A 243 -11.47 42.01 10.47
C LEU A 243 -10.39 40.92 10.54
N ALA A 244 -9.48 40.99 11.52
CA ALA A 244 -8.46 39.97 11.74
C ALA A 244 -9.09 38.59 11.97
N PHE A 245 -10.16 38.50 12.77
CA PHE A 245 -10.88 37.24 12.95
C PHE A 245 -11.55 36.75 11.65
N ALA A 246 -12.14 37.65 10.86
CA ALA A 246 -12.70 37.29 9.55
C ALA A 246 -11.62 36.77 8.59
N LYS A 247 -10.44 37.42 8.56
CA LYS A 247 -9.26 36.95 7.80
C LYS A 247 -8.81 35.57 8.27
N PHE A 248 -8.74 35.34 9.59
CA PHE A 248 -8.42 34.03 10.16
C PHE A 248 -9.39 32.94 9.68
N MET A 249 -10.69 33.21 9.71
CA MET A 249 -11.70 32.27 9.21
C MET A 249 -11.57 32.03 7.71
N GLN A 250 -11.30 33.09 6.94
CA GLN A 250 -11.11 32.99 5.49
C GLN A 250 -9.89 32.15 5.13
N LEU A 251 -8.77 32.32 5.85
CA LEU A 251 -7.58 31.48 5.69
C LEU A 251 -7.97 30.00 5.85
N ASN A 252 -8.57 29.64 6.99
CA ASN A 252 -9.01 28.26 7.24
C ASN A 252 -9.90 27.68 6.13
N GLN A 253 -10.86 28.46 5.63
CA GLN A 253 -11.72 28.03 4.53
C GLN A 253 -10.94 27.85 3.22
N ASN A 254 -10.11 28.83 2.86
CA ASN A 254 -9.27 28.77 1.66
C ASN A 254 -8.35 27.55 1.68
N LEU A 255 -7.81 27.17 2.84
CA LEU A 255 -6.95 25.99 2.99
C LEU A 255 -7.72 24.68 2.77
N ILE A 256 -8.96 24.60 3.24
CA ILE A 256 -9.87 23.48 2.93
C ILE A 256 -10.14 23.44 1.43
N ASP A 257 -10.37 24.60 0.80
CA ASP A 257 -10.67 24.70 -0.63
C ASP A 257 -9.46 24.30 -1.49
N ILE A 258 -8.24 24.70 -1.11
CA ILE A 258 -6.99 24.26 -1.74
C ILE A 258 -6.87 22.73 -1.66
N ARG A 259 -7.10 22.12 -0.49
CA ARG A 259 -7.05 20.65 -0.34
C ARG A 259 -8.13 19.96 -1.15
N GLN A 260 -9.34 20.51 -1.20
CA GLN A 260 -10.42 20.01 -2.05
C GLN A 260 -10.03 20.05 -3.53
N PHE A 261 -9.44 21.15 -3.98
CA PHE A 261 -8.97 21.32 -5.35
C PHE A 261 -7.88 20.29 -5.70
N ASN A 262 -6.88 20.13 -4.83
CA ASN A 262 -5.82 19.14 -4.99
C ASN A 262 -6.38 17.70 -5.08
N LEU A 263 -7.33 17.35 -4.22
CA LEU A 263 -7.99 16.04 -4.24
C LEU A 263 -8.76 15.79 -5.54
N LEU A 264 -9.47 16.80 -6.05
CA LEU A 264 -10.21 16.72 -7.31
C LEU A 264 -9.26 16.54 -8.50
N ASN A 265 -8.16 17.28 -8.54
CA ASN A 265 -7.16 17.18 -9.61
C ASN A 265 -6.46 15.82 -9.61
N GLN A 266 -6.02 15.33 -8.44
CA GLN A 266 -5.47 13.98 -8.32
C GLN A 266 -6.46 12.92 -8.82
N THR A 267 -7.72 13.02 -8.40
CA THR A 267 -8.78 12.10 -8.85
C THR A 267 -9.00 12.16 -10.36
N ALA A 268 -8.94 13.35 -10.96
CA ALA A 268 -9.06 13.54 -12.39
C ALA A 268 -7.90 12.86 -13.13
N ILE A 269 -6.66 13.06 -12.68
CA ILE A 269 -5.46 12.43 -13.27
C ILE A 269 -5.55 10.91 -13.19
N PHE A 270 -5.88 10.34 -12.02
CA PHE A 270 -6.06 8.90 -11.87
C PHE A 270 -7.14 8.36 -12.83
N LYS A 271 -8.24 9.09 -13.03
CA LYS A 271 -9.30 8.69 -13.97
C LYS A 271 -8.85 8.80 -15.43
N ILE A 272 -8.09 9.83 -15.79
CA ILE A 272 -7.51 10.03 -17.12
C ILE A 272 -6.57 8.87 -17.44
N LEU A 273 -5.60 8.60 -16.55
CA LEU A 273 -4.63 7.52 -16.72
C LEU A 273 -5.31 6.15 -16.74
N LYS A 274 -6.28 5.90 -15.85
CA LYS A 274 -7.06 4.65 -15.88
C LYS A 274 -7.84 4.46 -17.18
N LYS A 275 -8.34 5.54 -17.79
CA LYS A 275 -9.03 5.46 -19.09
C LYS A 275 -8.03 5.25 -20.23
N HIS A 276 -6.85 5.86 -20.15
CA HIS A 276 -5.74 5.61 -21.05
C HIS A 276 -5.33 4.12 -21.01
N ASP A 277 -4.95 3.60 -19.85
CA ASP A 277 -4.50 2.20 -19.68
C ASP A 277 -5.53 1.19 -20.21
N LYS A 278 -6.82 1.45 -20.00
CA LYS A 278 -7.90 0.60 -20.52
C LYS A 278 -8.03 0.60 -22.05
N ARG A 279 -7.65 1.69 -22.71
CA ARG A 279 -7.78 1.84 -24.17
C ARG A 279 -6.52 1.40 -24.91
N SER A 280 -5.34 1.70 -24.37
CA SER A 280 -4.06 1.39 -25.00
C SER A 280 -3.47 0.05 -24.53
N GLY A 281 -3.90 -0.48 -23.37
CA GLY A 281 -3.26 -1.65 -22.75
C GLY A 281 -1.89 -1.35 -22.13
N LEU A 282 -1.44 -0.09 -22.15
CA LEU A 282 -0.13 0.33 -21.63
C LEU A 282 -0.26 0.77 -20.16
N PRO A 283 0.69 0.42 -19.27
CA PRO A 283 0.57 0.62 -17.82
C PRO A 283 0.95 2.04 -17.34
N ALA A 284 0.50 3.09 -18.04
CA ALA A 284 0.86 4.48 -17.74
C ALA A 284 0.38 4.94 -16.36
N GLY A 285 -0.76 4.44 -15.88
CA GLY A 285 -1.32 4.77 -14.56
C GLY A 285 -0.44 4.41 -13.37
N THR A 286 0.60 3.60 -13.56
CA THR A 286 1.57 3.27 -12.50
C THR A 286 2.92 3.95 -12.67
N GLN A 287 3.34 4.21 -13.91
CA GLN A 287 4.66 4.75 -14.21
C GLN A 287 4.66 6.28 -14.27
N PHE A 288 3.63 6.88 -14.87
CA PHE A 288 3.54 8.32 -15.06
C PHE A 288 3.48 9.10 -13.72
N PRO A 289 2.69 8.70 -12.71
CA PRO A 289 2.70 9.41 -11.41
C PRO A 289 4.05 9.32 -10.69
N ARG A 290 4.76 8.19 -10.81
CA ARG A 290 6.09 8.01 -10.20
C ARG A 290 7.12 8.92 -10.84
N LEU A 291 7.14 8.98 -12.17
CA LEU A 291 8.01 9.87 -12.91
C LEU A 291 7.81 11.34 -12.50
N LEU A 292 6.55 11.75 -12.35
CA LEU A 292 6.24 13.12 -11.95
C LEU A 292 6.62 13.40 -10.50
N GLU A 293 6.49 12.42 -9.60
CA GLU A 293 7.00 12.54 -8.23
C GLU A 293 8.54 12.67 -8.20
N GLU A 294 9.26 11.88 -9.00
CA GLU A 294 10.72 11.99 -9.16
C GLU A 294 11.15 13.34 -9.75
N GLN A 295 10.35 13.90 -10.65
CA GLN A 295 10.59 15.22 -11.25
C GLN A 295 10.09 16.40 -10.37
N GLY A 296 9.65 16.13 -9.14
CA GLY A 296 9.23 17.17 -8.18
C GLY A 296 7.90 17.86 -8.52
N MET A 297 7.07 17.25 -9.37
CA MET A 297 5.72 17.76 -9.66
C MET A 297 4.70 17.34 -8.59
N PRO A 298 3.70 18.19 -8.29
CA PRO A 298 2.80 17.99 -7.17
C PRO A 298 1.75 16.91 -7.45
N PHE A 299 1.98 15.73 -6.87
CA PHE A 299 0.96 14.69 -6.65
C PHE A 299 0.57 14.55 -5.19
N ASN A 300 1.17 15.34 -4.30
CA ASN A 300 1.03 15.21 -2.85
C ASN A 300 0.52 16.51 -2.21
N ASP A 301 -0.17 16.36 -1.09
CA ASP A 301 -0.81 17.43 -0.30
C ASP A 301 0.21 18.29 0.50
N ASP A 302 1.44 18.43 -0.01
CA ASP A 302 2.59 18.96 0.75
C ASP A 302 2.52 20.48 0.96
N ALA A 303 2.10 21.22 -0.07
CA ALA A 303 1.91 22.67 0.03
C ALA A 303 0.86 23.01 1.11
N ALA A 304 -0.28 22.34 1.10
CA ALA A 304 -1.31 22.56 2.12
C ALA A 304 -0.82 22.19 3.53
N LYS A 305 -0.08 21.08 3.69
CA LYS A 305 0.52 20.71 4.99
C LYS A 305 1.50 21.75 5.51
N LYS A 306 2.36 22.29 4.64
CA LYS A 306 3.28 23.40 4.98
C LYS A 306 2.51 24.62 5.47
N LEU A 307 1.41 24.97 4.80
CA LEU A 307 0.54 26.09 5.21
C LEU A 307 -0.23 25.81 6.52
N ILE A 308 -0.61 24.57 6.79
CA ILE A 308 -1.22 24.20 8.08
C ILE A 308 -0.20 24.37 9.22
N TYR A 309 1.01 23.85 9.03
CA TYR A 309 2.09 24.02 10.00
C TYR A 309 2.45 25.50 10.19
N ALA A 310 2.38 26.30 9.12
CA ALA A 310 2.54 27.74 9.20
C ALA A 310 1.51 28.41 10.11
N ILE A 311 0.23 28.03 10.02
CA ILE A 311 -0.83 28.51 10.90
C ILE A 311 -0.52 28.11 12.36
N GLU A 312 -0.20 26.84 12.60
CA GLU A 312 0.07 26.33 13.95
C GLU A 312 1.28 27.02 14.59
N SER A 313 2.40 27.10 13.87
CA SER A 313 3.66 27.64 14.38
C SER A 313 3.72 29.16 14.44
N ARG A 314 3.02 29.87 13.53
CA ARG A 314 3.09 31.34 13.44
C ARG A 314 1.87 32.07 13.97
N LEU A 315 0.67 31.49 13.96
CA LEU A 315 -0.54 32.15 14.47
C LEU A 315 -0.91 31.71 15.88
N LEU A 316 -0.83 30.41 16.18
CA LEU A 316 -1.28 29.89 17.48
C LEU A 316 -0.28 30.19 18.61
N THR A 317 1.00 30.30 18.28
CA THR A 317 2.07 30.60 19.24
C THR A 317 2.15 32.07 19.66
N ILE A 318 1.53 32.99 18.90
CA ILE A 318 1.57 34.45 19.17
C ILE A 318 0.93 34.75 20.51
N VAL A 319 -0.21 34.09 20.79
CA VAL A 319 -0.98 34.33 22.00
C VAL A 319 -0.67 33.21 22.99
N PRO A 320 0.21 33.48 23.98
CA PRO A 320 0.67 32.44 24.90
C PRO A 320 -0.51 31.87 25.69
N GLN A 321 -0.58 30.54 25.78
CA GLN A 321 -1.60 29.83 26.54
C GLN A 321 -1.19 29.63 27.99
N VAL A 322 -2.15 29.42 28.88
CA VAL A 322 -1.86 29.29 30.32
C VAL A 322 -1.12 27.98 30.61
N ASP A 323 -1.47 26.92 29.90
CA ASP A 323 -0.97 25.57 30.14
C ASP A 323 0.55 25.46 29.91
N ASP A 324 1.09 26.21 28.95
CA ASP A 324 2.53 26.30 28.65
C ASP A 324 3.37 26.85 29.81
N TYR A 325 2.72 27.58 30.73
CA TYR A 325 3.36 28.23 31.89
C TYR A 325 2.81 27.71 33.22
N SER A 326 2.13 26.56 33.20
CA SER A 326 1.58 25.90 34.37
C SER A 326 2.67 25.17 35.17
N CYS A 327 2.50 25.10 36.48
CA CYS A 327 3.35 24.31 37.36
C CYS A 327 2.83 22.87 37.40
N PRO A 328 3.64 21.85 37.06
CA PRO A 328 3.19 20.45 36.98
C PRO A 328 2.71 19.84 38.30
N VAL A 329 3.01 20.48 39.44
CA VAL A 329 2.59 20.02 40.77
C VAL A 329 1.20 20.52 41.12
N CYS A 330 0.88 21.78 40.80
CA CYS A 330 -0.39 22.39 41.18
C CYS A 330 -1.33 22.69 40.01
N MET A 331 -0.90 22.42 38.78
CA MET A 331 -1.62 22.66 37.52
C MET A 331 -2.12 24.09 37.30
N ASN A 332 -1.63 25.06 38.09
CA ASN A 332 -1.90 26.49 37.92
C ASN A 332 -0.63 27.20 37.43
N VAL A 333 -0.76 28.45 36.98
CA VAL A 333 0.37 29.28 36.55
C VAL A 333 1.54 29.23 37.56
N ALA A 334 2.77 29.06 37.06
CA ALA A 334 3.98 28.90 37.86
C ALA A 334 4.38 30.22 38.56
N TRP A 335 3.63 30.64 39.57
CA TRP A 335 3.87 31.86 40.34
C TRP A 335 5.17 31.77 41.14
N ARG A 336 6.04 32.79 40.98
CA ARG A 336 7.43 32.79 41.42
C ARG A 336 8.13 31.49 40.95
N PRO A 337 8.43 31.37 39.65
CA PRO A 337 8.97 30.16 39.07
C PRO A 337 10.41 29.91 39.50
N ILE A 338 10.71 28.73 40.02
CA ILE A 338 12.07 28.25 40.29
C ILE A 338 12.47 27.30 39.16
N ARG A 339 13.59 27.58 38.51
CA ARG A 339 14.16 26.73 37.47
C ARG A 339 15.24 25.84 38.07
N LEU A 340 15.03 24.52 38.02
CA LEU A 340 16.00 23.56 38.52
C LEU A 340 17.21 23.47 37.58
N ALA A 341 18.30 22.86 38.05
CA ALA A 341 19.49 22.59 37.23
C ALA A 341 19.18 21.73 35.98
N CYS A 342 18.12 20.92 36.04
CA CYS A 342 17.59 20.14 34.92
C CYS A 342 16.57 20.91 34.06
N SER A 343 16.60 22.25 34.08
CA SER A 343 15.75 23.22 33.35
C SER A 343 14.23 23.21 33.61
N HIS A 344 13.68 22.20 34.28
CA HIS A 344 12.28 22.14 34.70
C HIS A 344 11.89 23.25 35.70
N VAL A 345 10.66 23.76 35.57
CA VAL A 345 10.16 24.92 36.30
C VAL A 345 9.00 24.54 37.23
N PHE A 346 9.05 25.04 38.47
CA PHE A 346 8.00 24.84 39.49
C PHE A 346 7.68 26.14 40.22
N CYS A 347 6.50 26.23 40.82
CA CYS A 347 6.17 27.34 41.72
C CYS A 347 7.03 27.26 43.02
N VAL A 348 7.52 28.37 43.57
CA VAL A 348 8.30 28.39 44.83
C VAL A 348 7.62 27.55 45.92
N ARG A 349 6.31 27.72 46.12
CA ARG A 349 5.54 27.01 47.14
C ARG A 349 5.57 25.48 46.93
N CYS A 350 5.36 25.06 45.69
CA CYS A 350 5.32 23.66 45.27
C CYS A 350 6.68 23.00 45.51
N LEU A 351 7.76 23.73 45.23
CA LEU A 351 9.12 23.25 45.42
C LEU A 351 9.49 23.16 46.92
N LEU A 352 9.13 24.16 47.72
CA LEU A 352 9.35 24.13 49.18
C LEU A 352 8.59 22.98 49.84
N GLN A 353 7.37 22.70 49.40
CA GLN A 353 6.60 21.54 49.88
C GLN A 353 7.28 20.22 49.50
N ALA A 354 7.84 20.11 48.30
CA ALA A 354 8.61 18.94 47.89
C ALA A 354 9.89 18.75 48.71
N GLN A 355 10.60 19.84 49.02
CA GLN A 355 11.76 19.81 49.92
C GLN A 355 11.37 19.37 51.34
N ALA A 356 10.27 19.89 51.89
CA ALA A 356 9.76 19.52 53.20
C ALA A 356 9.33 18.05 53.29
N GLN A 357 8.90 17.46 52.17
CA GLN A 357 8.55 16.04 52.07
C GLN A 357 9.74 15.13 51.74
N ASN A 358 10.98 15.64 51.81
CA ASN A 358 12.20 14.90 51.49
C ASN A 358 12.19 14.26 50.08
N MET A 359 11.69 14.99 49.07
CA MET A 359 11.77 14.58 47.67
C MET A 359 12.97 15.26 46.97
N PRO A 360 14.18 14.64 46.95
CA PRO A 360 15.39 15.30 46.46
C PRO A 360 15.48 15.43 44.94
N ASN A 361 14.73 14.61 44.20
CA ASN A 361 14.85 14.48 42.74
C ASN A 361 13.76 15.28 42.01
N CYS A 362 14.01 15.64 40.75
CA CYS A 362 13.01 16.34 39.93
C CYS A 362 11.74 15.49 39.71
N PRO A 363 10.52 16.01 39.96
CA PRO A 363 9.27 15.28 39.71
C PRO A 363 9.01 14.91 38.23
N ILE A 364 9.63 15.61 37.28
CA ILE A 364 9.39 15.42 35.85
C ILE A 364 10.40 14.45 35.26
N CYS A 365 11.70 14.78 35.33
CA CYS A 365 12.76 13.96 34.72
C CYS A 365 13.55 13.10 35.69
N ARG A 366 13.22 13.12 36.98
CA ARG A 366 13.92 12.36 38.03
C ARG A 366 15.41 12.70 38.21
N ALA A 367 15.88 13.82 37.64
CA ALA A 367 17.25 14.30 37.82
C ALA A 367 17.63 14.36 39.31
N THR A 368 18.77 13.76 39.65
CA THR A 368 19.20 13.49 41.02
C THR A 368 19.54 14.77 41.77
N ALA A 369 19.05 14.91 43.00
CA ALA A 369 19.28 16.06 43.87
C ALA A 369 18.86 17.43 43.27
N ALA A 370 18.07 17.45 42.20
CA ALA A 370 17.68 18.68 41.51
C ALA A 370 16.79 19.58 42.40
N VAL A 371 15.92 19.00 43.22
CA VAL A 371 15.08 19.73 44.18
C VAL A 371 15.88 20.08 45.43
N ALA A 372 16.73 19.17 45.91
CA ALA A 372 17.56 19.38 47.10
C ALA A 372 18.56 20.54 46.93
N LYS A 373 19.11 20.71 45.72
CA LYS A 373 20.08 21.78 45.38
C LYS A 373 19.42 23.11 45.00
N ALA A 374 18.09 23.18 44.94
CA ALA A 374 17.39 24.38 44.49
C ALA A 374 17.22 25.36 45.66
N HIS A 375 17.62 26.62 45.43
CA HIS A 375 17.55 27.68 46.42
C HIS A 375 16.97 28.97 45.82
N ALA A 376 16.83 30.02 46.62
CA ALA A 376 16.22 31.29 46.19
C ALA A 376 16.92 31.93 44.96
N ALA A 377 18.21 31.65 44.75
CA ALA A 377 18.97 32.12 43.59
C ALA A 377 18.50 31.49 42.25
N ASN A 378 17.79 30.36 42.29
CA ASN A 378 17.23 29.69 41.12
C ASN A 378 15.88 30.29 40.66
N LEU A 379 15.46 31.43 41.24
CA LEU A 379 14.27 32.16 40.82
C LEU A 379 14.46 32.70 39.41
N ASP A 380 13.61 32.23 38.49
CA ASP A 380 13.61 32.69 37.11
C ASP A 380 12.87 34.03 37.02
N LYS A 381 13.64 35.11 37.20
CA LYS A 381 13.10 36.47 37.22
C LYS A 381 12.46 36.85 35.89
N SER A 382 13.10 36.48 34.78
CA SER A 382 12.61 36.73 33.43
C SER A 382 11.25 36.08 33.21
N LEU A 383 11.08 34.82 33.62
CA LEU A 383 9.81 34.13 33.53
C LEU A 383 8.77 34.69 34.50
N GLU A 384 9.16 35.10 35.70
CA GLU A 384 8.27 35.76 36.66
C GLU A 384 7.67 37.05 36.08
N ASP A 385 8.50 37.89 35.47
CA ASP A 385 8.10 39.17 34.91
C ASP A 385 7.26 38.98 33.63
N TYR A 386 7.58 37.95 32.83
CA TYR A 386 6.75 37.53 31.71
C TYR A 386 5.35 37.11 32.19
N ILE A 387 5.27 36.22 33.19
CA ILE A 387 4.01 35.71 33.75
C ILE A 387 3.14 36.85 34.31
N LYS A 388 3.74 37.80 35.03
CA LYS A 388 3.02 38.99 35.53
C LYS A 388 2.42 39.83 34.42
N THR A 389 3.13 39.94 33.31
CA THR A 389 2.75 40.78 32.18
C THR A 389 1.64 40.12 31.37
N TRP A 390 1.80 38.85 31.01
CA TRP A 390 0.90 38.13 30.09
C TRP A 390 -0.25 37.36 30.76
N PHE A 391 -0.15 37.08 32.07
CA PHE A 391 -1.13 36.32 32.85
C PHE A 391 -1.55 37.03 34.15
N PRO A 392 -1.95 38.32 34.10
CA PRO A 392 -2.21 39.11 35.31
C PRO A 392 -3.42 38.61 36.11
N LYS A 393 -4.42 37.99 35.45
CA LYS A 393 -5.60 37.43 36.12
C LYS A 393 -5.24 36.19 36.93
N GLU A 394 -4.53 35.25 36.30
CA GLU A 394 -4.09 33.99 36.90
C GLU A 394 -3.12 34.23 38.06
N VAL A 395 -2.21 35.20 37.91
CA VAL A 395 -1.32 35.64 38.99
C VAL A 395 -2.10 36.19 40.18
N LYS A 396 -3.11 37.02 39.93
CA LYS A 396 -3.95 37.57 41.01
C LYS A 396 -4.69 36.45 41.74
N GLU A 397 -5.29 35.52 41.00
CA GLU A 397 -5.97 34.35 41.57
C GLU A 397 -5.02 33.52 42.43
N LYS A 398 -3.83 33.20 41.91
CA LYS A 398 -2.81 32.42 42.63
C LYS A 398 -2.31 33.11 43.91
N ARG A 399 -2.16 34.44 43.89
CA ARG A 399 -1.80 35.22 45.08
C ARG A 399 -2.90 35.18 46.13
N THR A 400 -4.15 35.39 45.73
CA THR A 400 -5.28 35.33 46.66
C THR A 400 -5.47 33.94 47.25
N GLU A 401 -5.22 32.88 46.47
CA GLU A 401 -5.23 31.50 46.96
C GLU A 401 -4.13 31.27 48.01
N ALA A 402 -2.91 31.75 47.75
CA ALA A 402 -1.79 31.64 48.69
C ALA A 402 -2.03 32.45 49.98
N GLU A 403 -2.60 33.66 49.88
CA GLU A 403 -2.96 34.49 51.04
C GLU A 403 -4.01 33.81 51.92
N LYS A 404 -5.04 33.20 51.30
CA LYS A 404 -6.06 32.42 52.03
C LYS A 404 -5.47 31.18 52.71
N GLU A 405 -4.61 30.44 52.02
CA GLU A 405 -3.96 29.25 52.59
C GLU A 405 -3.03 29.61 53.75
N ASN A 406 -2.25 30.69 53.62
CA ASN A 406 -1.41 31.19 54.72
C ASN A 406 -2.25 31.67 55.90
N ALA A 407 -3.35 32.40 55.66
CA ALA A 407 -4.26 32.80 56.74
C ALA A 407 -4.86 31.59 57.48
N LEU A 408 -5.19 30.51 56.76
CA LEU A 408 -5.65 29.25 57.36
C LEU A 408 -4.53 28.55 58.16
N ARG A 409 -3.27 28.60 57.69
CA ARG A 409 -2.12 28.06 58.43
C ARG A 409 -1.76 28.89 59.65
N ASP A 410 -1.83 30.21 59.57
CA ASP A 410 -1.58 31.13 60.69
C ASP A 410 -2.66 30.97 61.77
N MET A 411 -3.91 30.71 61.37
CA MET A 411 -4.97 30.28 62.30
C MET A 411 -4.65 28.94 62.97
N ALA A 412 -3.98 28.01 62.27
CA ALA A 412 -3.59 26.71 62.82
C ALA A 412 -2.32 26.75 63.69
N THR A 413 -1.36 27.64 63.41
CA THR A 413 -0.11 27.80 64.19
C THR A 413 -0.26 28.77 65.36
N ALA A 414 -1.28 29.64 65.36
CA ALA A 414 -1.67 30.45 66.52
C ALA A 414 -2.22 29.61 67.69
N GLN A 415 -2.45 28.31 67.51
CA GLN A 415 -2.62 27.36 68.61
C GLN A 415 -1.26 27.00 69.22
N ARG A 416 -0.74 27.91 70.05
CA ARG A 416 0.17 27.56 71.15
C ARG A 416 -0.67 26.76 72.17
N PRO A 417 -0.17 25.68 72.80
CA PRO A 417 -0.88 25.08 73.91
C PRO A 417 -0.85 26.09 75.07
N LEU A 418 -1.94 26.82 75.23
CA LEU A 418 -2.26 27.45 76.51
C LEU A 418 -2.71 26.32 77.42
N ASN A 419 -2.13 26.23 78.62
CA ASN A 419 -2.58 25.28 79.64
C ASN A 419 -4.10 25.38 79.79
N ASP A 420 -4.79 24.26 79.55
CA ASP A 420 -6.26 24.19 79.49
C ASP A 420 -6.92 24.72 80.77
N ASP A 421 -6.22 24.73 81.91
CA ASP A 421 -6.73 25.20 83.19
C ASP A 421 -6.78 26.74 83.35
N GLU A 422 -5.95 27.52 82.66
CA GLU A 422 -6.00 29.00 82.75
C GLU A 422 -7.06 29.59 81.80
N VAL A 423 -7.19 29.03 80.60
CA VAL A 423 -8.20 29.46 79.61
C VAL A 423 -9.60 29.05 80.06
N TYR A 424 -9.77 27.86 80.62
CA TYR A 424 -11.03 27.42 81.21
C TYR A 424 -11.47 28.32 82.38
N ASN A 425 -10.53 28.75 83.24
CA ASN A 425 -10.85 29.60 84.40
C ASN A 425 -11.07 31.08 84.05
N GLU A 426 -10.40 31.64 83.03
CA GLU A 426 -10.70 33.01 82.55
C GLU A 426 -11.95 33.06 81.68
N MET A 427 -12.22 32.05 80.84
CA MET A 427 -13.51 31.93 80.13
C MET A 427 -14.67 31.75 81.11
N LYS A 428 -14.51 30.97 82.19
CA LYS A 428 -15.54 30.81 83.22
C LYS A 428 -15.85 32.13 83.95
N LYS A 429 -14.84 32.99 84.19
CA LYS A 429 -15.03 34.34 84.75
C LYS A 429 -15.60 35.35 83.76
N MET A 430 -15.36 35.20 82.46
CA MET A 430 -15.85 36.11 81.42
C MET A 430 -17.29 35.77 81.00
N VAL A 431 -17.59 34.48 80.83
CA VAL A 431 -18.93 33.95 80.54
C VAL A 431 -19.87 34.14 81.73
N GLY A 432 -19.38 33.95 82.97
CA GLY A 432 -20.15 34.23 84.19
C GLY A 432 -20.49 35.71 84.43
N ARG A 433 -19.82 36.65 83.73
CA ARG A 433 -20.10 38.09 83.84
C ARG A 433 -21.04 38.62 82.74
N LEU A 434 -21.07 37.99 81.56
CA LEU A 434 -21.85 38.46 80.41
C LEU A 434 -23.26 37.84 80.29
N TYR A 435 -23.53 36.71 80.94
CA TYR A 435 -24.84 36.04 80.87
C TYR A 435 -25.57 36.03 82.22
N ARG A 436 -25.93 37.22 82.70
CA ARG A 436 -26.80 37.38 83.87
C ARG A 436 -28.27 37.61 83.52
N GLY A 437 -28.73 37.22 82.33
CA GLY A 437 -30.06 37.60 81.86
C GLY A 437 -30.80 36.67 80.91
N TYR A 438 -30.34 35.45 80.65
CA TYR A 438 -31.09 34.53 79.77
C TYR A 438 -30.94 33.08 80.27
N GLU A 439 -31.63 32.79 81.38
CA GLU A 439 -31.65 31.48 82.03
C GLU A 439 -32.88 30.63 81.67
N LEU A 440 -33.51 30.91 80.53
CA LEU A 440 -34.54 30.03 79.96
C LEU A 440 -34.34 29.96 78.44
N TRP A 441 -33.54 29.00 77.97
CA TRP A 441 -33.49 28.38 76.60
C TRP A 441 -32.10 27.79 76.22
N LEU A 442 -31.30 27.30 77.16
CA LEU A 442 -29.93 26.79 76.88
C LEU A 442 -29.76 25.25 76.72
N PRO A 443 -30.64 24.36 77.21
CA PRO A 443 -30.52 22.93 76.92
C PRO A 443 -30.96 22.56 75.48
N THR A 444 -32.04 23.16 74.98
CA THR A 444 -32.66 22.81 73.69
C THR A 444 -31.84 23.22 72.46
N VAL A 445 -31.04 24.28 72.53
CA VAL A 445 -30.25 24.77 71.39
C VAL A 445 -28.92 24.00 71.25
N PHE A 446 -28.36 23.49 72.35
CA PHE A 446 -27.15 22.68 72.32
C PHE A 446 -27.43 21.26 71.81
N ASP A 447 -28.53 20.64 72.26
CA ASP A 447 -28.95 19.32 71.79
C ASP A 447 -29.32 19.32 70.30
N THR A 448 -29.94 20.38 69.80
CA THR A 448 -30.24 20.52 68.36
C THR A 448 -28.97 20.68 67.52
N TYR A 449 -27.97 21.42 67.99
CA TYR A 449 -26.67 21.51 67.31
C TYR A 449 -25.92 20.18 67.29
N ALA A 450 -25.93 19.43 68.40
CA ALA A 450 -25.32 18.10 68.48
C ALA A 450 -26.01 17.10 67.55
N GLN A 451 -27.35 17.11 67.48
CA GLN A 451 -28.11 16.28 66.53
C GLN A 451 -27.81 16.64 65.07
N VAL A 452 -27.71 17.94 64.74
CA VAL A 452 -27.35 18.39 63.37
C VAL A 452 -25.92 17.98 63.00
N ALA A 453 -24.98 18.04 63.95
CA ALA A 453 -23.61 17.59 63.72
C ALA A 453 -23.52 16.07 63.49
N PHE A 454 -24.27 15.28 64.26
CA PHE A 454 -24.38 13.82 64.07
C PHE A 454 -24.96 13.48 62.71
N ILE A 455 -26.08 14.11 62.32
CA ILE A 455 -26.70 13.91 60.99
C ILE A 455 -25.72 14.24 59.87
N LYS A 456 -24.94 15.32 60.01
CA LYS A 456 -23.94 15.71 59.01
C LYS A 456 -22.81 14.69 58.92
N GLN A 457 -22.33 14.16 60.04
CA GLN A 457 -21.30 13.13 60.05
C GLN A 457 -21.80 11.83 59.43
N GLU A 458 -23.01 11.39 59.77
CA GLU A 458 -23.65 10.21 59.19
C GLU A 458 -23.85 10.38 57.67
N ALA A 459 -24.26 11.57 57.22
CA ALA A 459 -24.39 11.88 55.80
C ALA A 459 -23.04 11.83 55.06
N LEU A 460 -21.95 12.33 55.67
CA LEU A 460 -20.61 12.29 55.09
C LEU A 460 -20.03 10.88 55.03
N GLU A 461 -20.34 10.05 56.02
CA GLU A 461 -19.90 8.65 56.06
C GLU A 461 -20.65 7.82 55.01
N LYS A 462 -21.98 7.98 54.91
CA LYS A 462 -22.79 7.40 53.83
C LYS A 462 -22.33 7.86 52.45
N ALA A 463 -21.99 9.14 52.28
CA ALA A 463 -21.47 9.66 51.00
C ALA A 463 -20.13 9.02 50.61
N ARG A 464 -19.23 8.78 51.59
CA ARG A 464 -17.96 8.08 51.35
C ARG A 464 -18.17 6.62 51.01
N GLU A 465 -19.07 5.93 51.71
CA GLU A 465 -19.41 4.53 51.44
C GLU A 465 -19.98 4.36 50.02
N ILE A 466 -20.91 5.23 49.61
CA ILE A 466 -21.47 5.25 48.26
C ILE A 466 -20.37 5.45 47.21
N LYS A 467 -19.43 6.36 47.48
CA LYS A 467 -18.33 6.62 46.54
C LYS A 467 -17.41 5.40 46.37
N VAL A 468 -17.02 4.76 47.47
CA VAL A 468 -16.17 3.56 47.42
C VAL A 468 -16.89 2.42 46.69
N LYS A 469 -18.17 2.19 46.98
CA LYS A 469 -18.98 1.19 46.26
C LYS A 469 -19.11 1.51 44.77
N ALA A 470 -19.31 2.77 44.42
CA ALA A 470 -19.38 3.20 43.02
C ALA A 470 -18.05 2.97 42.27
N ASP A 471 -16.91 3.23 42.91
CA ASP A 471 -15.59 2.98 42.32
C ASP A 471 -15.31 1.46 42.16
N GLU A 472 -15.73 0.64 43.12
CA GLU A 472 -15.63 -0.82 43.04
C GLU A 472 -16.52 -1.38 41.92
N GLU A 473 -17.79 -0.97 41.87
CA GLU A 473 -18.74 -1.36 40.82
C GLU A 473 -18.27 -0.92 39.43
N PHE A 474 -17.78 0.32 39.29
CA PHE A 474 -17.21 0.81 38.04
C PHE A 474 -16.04 -0.05 37.55
N ASN A 475 -15.13 -0.43 38.44
CA ASN A 475 -13.98 -1.25 38.08
C ASN A 475 -14.41 -2.68 37.68
N ILE A 476 -15.40 -3.25 38.36
CA ILE A 476 -15.96 -4.56 38.04
C ILE A 476 -16.66 -4.53 36.67
N GLU A 477 -17.52 -3.54 36.41
CA GLU A 477 -18.22 -3.41 35.14
C GLU A 477 -17.26 -3.15 33.97
N LYS A 478 -16.28 -2.26 34.17
CA LYS A 478 -15.23 -2.00 33.18
C LYS A 478 -14.47 -3.28 32.84
N ALA A 479 -14.02 -4.04 33.85
CA ALA A 479 -13.29 -5.28 33.63
C ALA A 479 -14.16 -6.34 32.89
N LYS A 480 -15.46 -6.40 33.20
CA LYS A 480 -16.42 -7.28 32.54
C LYS A 480 -16.58 -6.91 31.06
N LEU A 481 -16.80 -5.63 30.74
CA LEU A 481 -16.95 -5.15 29.36
C LEU A 481 -15.68 -5.39 28.53
N VAL A 482 -14.51 -5.08 29.08
CA VAL A 482 -13.22 -5.31 28.42
C VAL A 482 -13.01 -6.80 28.14
N ARG A 483 -13.29 -7.68 29.12
CA ARG A 483 -13.16 -9.12 28.94
C ARG A 483 -14.11 -9.66 27.87
N GLN A 484 -15.35 -9.20 27.84
CA GLN A 484 -16.34 -9.61 26.84
C GLN A 484 -15.91 -9.22 25.42
N GLU A 485 -15.44 -7.98 25.24
CA GLU A 485 -14.96 -7.54 23.93
C GLU A 485 -13.65 -8.21 23.51
N THR A 486 -12.75 -8.50 24.46
CA THR A 486 -11.51 -9.25 24.17
C THR A 486 -11.84 -10.63 23.61
N ILE A 487 -12.80 -11.35 24.22
CA ILE A 487 -13.26 -12.67 23.73
C ILE A 487 -13.86 -12.56 22.33
N ASN A 488 -14.65 -11.51 22.07
CA ASN A 488 -15.23 -11.27 20.74
C ASN A 488 -14.13 -11.03 19.70
N ILE A 489 -13.15 -10.18 20.01
CA ILE A 489 -12.01 -9.86 19.15
C ILE A 489 -11.19 -11.12 18.86
N ASP A 490 -10.86 -11.91 19.89
CA ASP A 490 -10.10 -13.15 19.75
C ASP A 490 -10.84 -14.16 18.87
N SER A 491 -12.17 -14.29 19.03
CA SER A 491 -12.97 -15.20 18.20
C SER A 491 -12.95 -14.81 16.72
N VAL A 492 -12.95 -13.51 16.40
CA VAL A 492 -12.88 -12.99 15.04
C VAL A 492 -11.46 -13.17 14.49
N PHE A 493 -10.45 -12.90 15.31
CA PHE A 493 -9.05 -13.05 14.94
C PHE A 493 -8.69 -14.51 14.63
N GLN A 494 -9.11 -15.46 15.48
CA GLN A 494 -8.93 -16.90 15.24
C GLN A 494 -9.61 -17.37 13.95
N ARG A 495 -10.82 -16.86 13.65
CA ARG A 495 -11.49 -17.15 12.36
C ARG A 495 -10.68 -16.63 11.17
N LYS A 496 -10.15 -15.39 11.26
CA LYS A 496 -9.30 -14.81 10.21
C LYS A 496 -7.99 -15.58 10.01
N ILE A 497 -7.34 -16.03 11.09
CA ILE A 497 -6.15 -16.88 11.01
C ILE A 497 -6.47 -18.18 10.27
N LYS A 498 -7.51 -18.91 10.69
CA LYS A 498 -7.91 -20.16 10.05
C LYS A 498 -8.25 -19.97 8.58
N GLN A 499 -8.98 -18.91 8.24
CA GLN A 499 -9.31 -18.57 6.86
C GLN A 499 -8.05 -18.28 6.02
N SER A 500 -7.10 -17.54 6.56
CA SER A 500 -5.82 -17.25 5.88
C SER A 500 -4.99 -18.51 5.67
N GLN A 501 -4.94 -19.41 6.66
CA GLN A 501 -4.25 -20.71 6.53
C GLN A 501 -4.89 -21.58 5.44
N ILE A 502 -6.22 -21.66 5.37
CA ILE A 502 -6.94 -22.38 4.32
C ILE A 502 -6.64 -21.78 2.95
N GLN A 503 -6.70 -20.44 2.82
CA GLN A 503 -6.36 -19.76 1.56
C GLN A 503 -4.93 -20.04 1.10
N ARG A 504 -3.96 -20.08 2.03
CA ARG A 504 -2.57 -20.45 1.71
C ARG A 504 -2.46 -21.87 1.17
N LYS A 505 -3.18 -22.84 1.76
CA LYS A 505 -3.21 -24.24 1.29
C LYS A 505 -3.85 -24.35 -0.10
N ILE A 506 -4.97 -23.66 -0.34
CA ILE A 506 -5.63 -23.63 -1.66
C ILE A 506 -4.68 -23.04 -2.71
N TYR A 507 -4.02 -21.93 -2.40
CA TYR A 507 -3.05 -21.31 -3.31
C TYR A 507 -1.90 -22.26 -3.67
N GLN A 508 -1.31 -22.91 -2.67
CA GLN A 508 -0.23 -23.88 -2.90
C GLN A 508 -0.69 -25.06 -3.76
N SER A 509 -1.87 -25.62 -3.48
CA SER A 509 -2.46 -26.71 -4.27
C SER A 509 -2.72 -26.28 -5.72
N ASN A 510 -3.25 -25.08 -5.93
CA ASN A 510 -3.51 -24.55 -7.27
C ASN A 510 -2.21 -24.33 -8.06
N GLN A 511 -1.15 -23.84 -7.42
CA GLN A 511 0.14 -23.66 -8.07
C GLN A 511 0.77 -25.00 -8.46
N ILE A 512 0.74 -26.00 -7.57
CA ILE A 512 1.24 -27.35 -7.89
C ILE A 512 0.46 -27.96 -9.04
N ASN A 513 -0.88 -27.85 -9.03
CA ASN A 513 -1.70 -28.36 -10.12
C ASN A 513 -1.42 -27.63 -11.44
N LYS A 514 -1.21 -26.31 -11.41
CA LYS A 514 -0.84 -25.52 -12.59
C LYS A 514 0.50 -25.97 -13.17
N SER A 515 1.52 -26.19 -12.34
CA SER A 515 2.81 -26.72 -12.79
C SER A 515 2.68 -28.12 -13.39
N ARG A 516 1.85 -28.98 -12.78
CA ARG A 516 1.58 -30.32 -13.31
C ARG A 516 0.88 -30.28 -14.67
N LEU A 517 -0.11 -29.41 -14.85
CA LEU A 517 -0.80 -29.25 -16.14
C LEU A 517 0.15 -28.78 -17.23
N LYS A 518 1.04 -27.82 -16.93
CA LYS A 518 2.07 -27.38 -17.89
C LYS A 518 2.98 -28.53 -18.34
N VAL A 519 3.39 -29.40 -17.43
CA VAL A 519 4.21 -30.58 -17.80
C VAL A 519 3.43 -31.55 -18.70
N LEU A 520 2.13 -31.71 -18.47
CA LEU A 520 1.29 -32.55 -19.33
C LEU A 520 1.10 -31.93 -20.71
N GLU A 521 0.88 -30.62 -20.78
CA GLU A 521 0.73 -29.84 -22.02
C GLU A 521 2.01 -29.90 -22.88
N GLU A 522 3.19 -29.69 -22.28
CA GLU A 522 4.46 -29.80 -23.00
C GLU A 522 4.74 -31.23 -23.48
N ARG A 523 4.33 -32.25 -22.71
CA ARG A 523 4.44 -33.66 -23.15
C ARG A 523 3.53 -33.97 -24.33
N GLU A 524 2.33 -33.41 -24.36
CA GLU A 524 1.40 -33.54 -25.47
C GLU A 524 1.94 -32.84 -26.71
N LYS A 525 2.45 -31.61 -26.56
CA LYS A 525 3.09 -30.86 -27.63
C LYS A 525 4.27 -31.60 -28.26
N MET A 526 5.16 -32.22 -27.48
CA MET A 526 6.26 -33.03 -28.00
C MET A 526 5.76 -34.23 -28.84
N LEU A 527 4.62 -34.84 -28.47
CA LEU A 527 4.04 -35.92 -29.26
C LEU A 527 3.42 -35.39 -30.56
N GLU A 528 2.74 -34.25 -30.53
CA GLU A 528 2.20 -33.60 -31.73
C GLU A 528 3.31 -33.22 -32.72
N GLU A 529 4.41 -32.66 -32.24
CA GLU A 529 5.60 -32.35 -33.05
C GLU A 529 6.18 -33.62 -33.69
N LEU A 530 6.36 -34.70 -32.90
CA LEU A 530 6.86 -35.99 -33.42
C LEU A 530 5.97 -36.56 -34.53
N PHE A 531 4.66 -36.54 -34.34
CA PHE A 531 3.72 -37.05 -35.35
C PHE A 531 3.66 -36.15 -36.58
N GLN A 532 3.78 -34.83 -36.39
CA GLN A 532 3.86 -33.91 -37.51
C GLN A 532 5.13 -34.14 -38.34
N ASP A 533 6.27 -34.40 -37.70
CA ASP A 533 7.51 -34.78 -38.39
C ASP A 533 7.35 -36.11 -39.15
N ALA A 534 6.69 -37.10 -38.56
CA ALA A 534 6.38 -38.36 -39.24
C ALA A 534 5.50 -38.15 -40.49
N ARG A 535 4.48 -37.29 -40.40
CA ARG A 535 3.65 -36.91 -41.56
C ARG A 535 4.44 -36.17 -42.63
N ASN A 536 5.31 -35.24 -42.23
CA ASN A 536 6.19 -34.52 -43.16
C ASN A 536 7.12 -35.48 -43.91
N GLN A 537 7.56 -36.57 -43.27
CA GLN A 537 8.36 -37.62 -43.91
C GLN A 537 7.58 -38.46 -44.93
N LEU A 538 6.24 -38.56 -44.84
CA LEU A 538 5.44 -39.33 -45.81
C LEU A 538 5.60 -38.82 -47.25
N ALA A 539 5.77 -37.51 -47.43
CA ALA A 539 5.99 -36.93 -48.75
C ALA A 539 7.31 -37.40 -49.42
N SER A 540 8.25 -37.98 -48.66
CA SER A 540 9.45 -38.59 -49.23
C SER A 540 9.19 -39.98 -49.81
N VAL A 541 8.18 -40.70 -49.33
CA VAL A 541 7.85 -42.07 -49.75
C VAL A 541 7.37 -42.09 -51.21
N SER A 542 6.58 -41.09 -51.61
CA SER A 542 6.09 -40.97 -52.99
C SER A 542 7.15 -40.54 -54.01
N LYS A 543 8.35 -40.12 -53.56
CA LYS A 543 9.46 -39.74 -54.45
C LYS A 543 10.19 -40.95 -55.04
N ASP A 544 10.19 -42.09 -54.34
CA ASP A 544 10.82 -43.32 -54.82
C ASP A 544 9.83 -44.09 -55.70
N GLU A 545 9.93 -43.93 -57.02
CA GLU A 545 8.93 -44.41 -57.97
C GLU A 545 8.71 -45.92 -57.93
N GLN A 546 9.77 -46.72 -57.75
CA GLN A 546 9.67 -48.19 -57.76
C GLN A 546 9.01 -48.72 -56.49
N LYS A 547 9.40 -48.20 -55.33
CA LYS A 547 8.79 -48.58 -54.05
C LYS A 547 7.35 -48.08 -53.96
N TYR A 548 7.08 -46.87 -54.45
CA TYR A 548 5.75 -46.29 -54.44
C TYR A 548 4.78 -47.04 -55.36
N GLN A 549 5.22 -47.48 -56.55
CA GLN A 549 4.40 -48.31 -57.43
C GLN A 549 4.01 -49.64 -56.75
N THR A 550 4.98 -50.30 -56.11
CA THR A 550 4.73 -51.55 -55.38
C THR A 550 3.72 -51.33 -54.26
N LEU A 551 3.87 -50.23 -53.51
CA LEU A 551 2.96 -49.84 -52.44
C LEU A 551 1.55 -49.56 -52.96
N LEU A 552 1.40 -48.84 -54.09
CA LEU A 552 0.09 -48.58 -54.70
C LEU A 552 -0.61 -49.87 -55.13
N ASN A 553 0.11 -50.82 -55.72
CA ASN A 553 -0.44 -52.13 -56.09
C ASN A 553 -1.04 -52.84 -54.85
N ASP A 554 -0.33 -52.81 -53.71
CA ASP A 554 -0.78 -53.43 -52.48
C ASP A 554 -1.93 -52.65 -51.81
N LEU A 555 -1.94 -51.32 -51.89
CA LEU A 555 -3.02 -50.48 -51.35
C LEU A 555 -4.34 -50.65 -52.14
N VAL A 556 -4.28 -50.75 -53.47
CA VAL A 556 -5.45 -51.05 -54.31
C VAL A 556 -5.98 -52.44 -53.99
N LEU A 557 -5.10 -53.43 -53.92
CA LEU A 557 -5.47 -54.80 -53.60
C LEU A 557 -6.11 -54.92 -52.20
N GLN A 558 -5.54 -54.26 -51.19
CA GLN A 558 -6.13 -54.17 -49.85
C GLN A 558 -7.51 -53.51 -49.90
N GLY A 559 -7.67 -52.45 -50.69
CA GLY A 559 -8.95 -51.80 -50.93
C GLY A 559 -10.00 -52.75 -51.49
N PHE A 560 -9.67 -53.55 -52.51
CA PHE A 560 -10.59 -54.55 -53.08
C PHE A 560 -11.01 -55.62 -52.07
N PHE A 561 -10.07 -56.15 -51.29
CA PHE A 561 -10.40 -57.11 -50.21
C PHE A 561 -11.26 -56.50 -49.11
N THR A 562 -11.14 -55.19 -48.85
CA THR A 562 -11.93 -54.50 -47.83
C THR A 562 -13.34 -54.18 -48.33
N MET A 563 -13.48 -53.79 -49.60
CA MET A 563 -14.75 -53.42 -50.21
C MET A 563 -15.60 -54.63 -50.59
N MET A 564 -14.99 -55.67 -51.17
CA MET A 564 -15.68 -56.88 -51.66
C MET A 564 -16.89 -56.61 -52.58
N GLU A 565 -16.78 -55.62 -53.47
CA GLU A 565 -17.84 -55.24 -54.41
C GLU A 565 -17.43 -55.43 -55.88
N ASP A 566 -18.43 -55.61 -56.74
CA ASP A 566 -18.23 -55.81 -58.19
C ASP A 566 -17.83 -54.51 -58.91
N LYS A 567 -18.24 -53.34 -58.40
CA LYS A 567 -17.97 -52.02 -59.00
C LYS A 567 -17.40 -51.07 -57.97
N VAL A 568 -16.21 -50.53 -58.25
CA VAL A 568 -15.49 -49.63 -57.33
C VAL A 568 -15.00 -48.40 -58.09
N SER A 569 -15.25 -47.21 -57.57
CA SER A 569 -14.59 -45.99 -58.03
C SER A 569 -13.37 -45.68 -57.16
N ILE A 570 -12.27 -45.28 -57.78
CA ILE A 570 -11.01 -44.95 -57.10
C ILE A 570 -10.71 -43.47 -57.35
N SER A 571 -10.33 -42.74 -56.30
CA SER A 571 -9.79 -41.39 -56.43
C SER A 571 -8.32 -41.37 -56.01
N CYS A 572 -7.50 -40.69 -56.80
CA CYS A 572 -6.06 -40.56 -56.58
C CYS A 572 -5.61 -39.14 -56.91
N ARG A 573 -4.36 -38.78 -56.58
CA ARG A 573 -3.80 -37.50 -57.03
C ARG A 573 -3.63 -37.50 -58.54
N ALA A 574 -3.76 -36.32 -59.17
CA ALA A 574 -3.61 -36.17 -60.62
C ALA A 574 -2.27 -36.70 -61.17
N GLN A 575 -1.19 -36.56 -60.40
CA GLN A 575 0.17 -37.01 -60.75
C GLN A 575 0.32 -38.55 -60.68
N ASP A 576 -0.52 -39.21 -59.87
CA ASP A 576 -0.43 -40.65 -59.63
C ASP A 576 -1.35 -41.47 -60.55
N LYS A 577 -2.16 -40.81 -61.39
CA LYS A 577 -3.21 -41.45 -62.19
C LYS A 577 -2.70 -42.63 -63.03
N ASN A 578 -1.62 -42.42 -63.80
CA ASN A 578 -1.05 -43.47 -64.64
C ASN A 578 -0.53 -44.66 -63.82
N LYS A 579 0.07 -44.39 -62.65
CA LYS A 579 0.59 -45.40 -61.72
C LYS A 579 -0.53 -46.22 -61.09
N VAL A 580 -1.65 -45.57 -60.75
CA VAL A 580 -2.84 -46.20 -60.19
C VAL A 580 -3.59 -47.04 -61.24
N GLU A 581 -3.68 -46.60 -62.49
CA GLU A 581 -4.26 -47.40 -63.57
C GLU A 581 -3.48 -48.71 -63.79
N MET A 582 -2.14 -48.66 -63.77
CA MET A 582 -1.31 -49.88 -63.80
C MET A 582 -1.55 -50.75 -62.56
N ALA A 583 -1.65 -50.14 -61.38
CA ALA A 583 -1.88 -50.85 -60.13
C ALA A 583 -3.24 -51.56 -60.08
N ILE A 584 -4.26 -50.99 -60.72
CA ILE A 584 -5.61 -51.58 -60.81
C ILE A 584 -5.58 -52.91 -61.59
N GLU A 585 -4.89 -52.95 -62.73
CA GLU A 585 -4.84 -54.18 -63.55
C GLU A 585 -4.09 -55.31 -62.83
N ASP A 586 -2.94 -54.99 -62.21
CA ASP A 586 -2.19 -55.93 -61.38
C ASP A 586 -3.00 -56.43 -60.18
N ALA A 587 -3.75 -55.53 -59.51
CA ALA A 587 -4.57 -55.87 -58.36
C ALA A 587 -5.80 -56.70 -58.75
N LYS A 588 -6.43 -56.45 -59.91
CA LYS A 588 -7.54 -57.25 -60.44
C LYS A 588 -7.13 -58.70 -60.66
N GLU A 589 -5.96 -58.94 -61.28
CA GLU A 589 -5.45 -60.30 -61.47
C GLU A 589 -5.24 -61.02 -60.14
N LYS A 590 -4.62 -60.35 -59.16
CA LYS A 590 -4.35 -60.92 -57.83
C LYS A 590 -5.66 -61.19 -57.07
N TYR A 591 -6.62 -60.28 -57.13
CA TYR A 591 -7.92 -60.42 -56.50
C TYR A 591 -8.73 -61.58 -57.11
N LYS A 592 -8.76 -61.68 -58.45
CA LYS A 592 -9.42 -62.78 -59.17
C LYS A 592 -8.79 -64.13 -58.82
N LYS A 593 -7.46 -64.21 -58.74
CA LYS A 593 -6.73 -65.42 -58.31
C LYS A 593 -7.08 -65.84 -56.88
N ALA A 594 -7.32 -64.89 -55.96
CA ALA A 594 -7.59 -65.17 -54.56
C ALA A 594 -9.06 -65.52 -54.26
N LEU A 595 -10.02 -64.82 -54.89
CA LEU A 595 -11.46 -64.92 -54.56
C LEU A 595 -12.34 -65.47 -55.70
N GLY A 596 -11.80 -65.62 -56.91
CA GLY A 596 -12.56 -66.10 -58.08
C GLY A 596 -13.64 -65.13 -58.59
N LYS A 597 -13.65 -63.88 -58.11
CA LYS A 597 -14.59 -62.82 -58.51
C LYS A 597 -13.87 -61.72 -59.28
N ASP A 598 -14.56 -61.12 -60.25
CA ASP A 598 -14.08 -59.99 -61.04
C ASP A 598 -14.52 -58.66 -60.39
N VAL A 599 -13.70 -57.61 -60.55
CA VAL A 599 -13.97 -56.25 -60.04
C VAL A 599 -13.80 -55.24 -61.17
N GLU A 600 -14.84 -54.46 -61.44
CA GLU A 600 -14.80 -53.29 -62.32
C GLU A 600 -14.35 -52.07 -61.50
N ALA A 601 -13.10 -51.64 -61.69
CA ALA A 601 -12.54 -50.47 -61.03
C ALA A 601 -12.31 -49.33 -62.03
N ILE A 602 -12.80 -48.13 -61.73
CA ILE A 602 -12.68 -46.92 -62.56
C ILE A 602 -12.08 -45.79 -61.72
N VAL A 603 -11.16 -45.01 -62.29
CA VAL A 603 -10.65 -43.80 -61.64
C VAL A 603 -11.62 -42.65 -61.86
N ASP A 604 -12.36 -42.24 -60.83
CA ASP A 604 -13.47 -41.26 -60.88
C ASP A 604 -13.40 -40.26 -59.71
N GLY A 605 -12.29 -39.54 -59.60
CA GLY A 605 -12.10 -38.45 -58.65
C GLY A 605 -10.63 -38.09 -58.42
N GLU A 606 -10.38 -36.84 -58.02
CA GLU A 606 -9.03 -36.33 -57.74
C GLU A 606 -8.85 -36.03 -56.25
N LEU A 607 -7.73 -36.50 -55.69
CA LEU A 607 -7.29 -36.14 -54.34
C LEU A 607 -6.53 -34.80 -54.35
N PRO A 608 -6.50 -34.06 -53.23
CA PRO A 608 -5.74 -32.82 -53.11
C PRO A 608 -4.27 -33.00 -53.51
N THR A 609 -3.71 -32.00 -54.20
CA THR A 609 -2.31 -32.01 -54.66
C THR A 609 -1.30 -32.02 -53.51
N ASP A 610 -1.71 -31.52 -52.34
CA ASP A 610 -0.84 -31.32 -51.18
C ASP A 610 -0.66 -32.59 -50.33
N GLY A 611 -1.42 -33.65 -50.61
CA GLY A 611 -1.25 -34.93 -49.92
C GLY A 611 0.07 -35.62 -50.27
N ALA A 612 0.49 -36.60 -49.48
CA ALA A 612 1.67 -37.46 -49.63
C ALA A 612 1.40 -38.70 -50.48
N GLY A 613 0.14 -39.15 -50.59
CA GLY A 613 -0.28 -40.11 -51.63
C GLY A 613 -1.25 -41.18 -51.19
N GLY A 614 -1.34 -42.21 -52.02
CA GLY A 614 -2.29 -43.31 -51.86
C GLY A 614 -3.61 -43.07 -52.61
N ILE A 615 -4.65 -43.76 -52.18
CA ILE A 615 -5.93 -43.86 -52.89
C ILE A 615 -7.10 -43.79 -51.92
N THR A 616 -8.25 -43.33 -52.40
CA THR A 616 -9.53 -43.55 -51.74
C THR A 616 -10.43 -44.37 -52.65
N LEU A 617 -11.15 -45.33 -52.08
CA LEU A 617 -12.08 -46.18 -52.81
C LEU A 617 -13.50 -45.84 -52.40
N ALA A 618 -14.41 -45.82 -53.36
CA ALA A 618 -15.83 -45.68 -53.10
C ALA A 618 -16.62 -46.79 -53.81
N GLY A 619 -17.54 -47.38 -53.08
CA GLY A 619 -18.41 -48.45 -53.54
C GLY A 619 -19.86 -48.14 -53.24
N PHE A 620 -20.76 -49.00 -53.71
CA PHE A 620 -22.20 -48.89 -53.51
C PHE A 620 -22.75 -47.53 -53.98
N ASN A 621 -22.40 -47.12 -55.19
CA ASN A 621 -22.72 -45.80 -55.75
C ASN A 621 -22.27 -44.63 -54.84
N GLY A 622 -21.11 -44.77 -54.19
CA GLY A 622 -20.49 -43.74 -53.35
C GLY A 622 -20.94 -43.72 -51.89
N ARG A 623 -21.73 -44.70 -51.41
CA ARG A 623 -22.17 -44.76 -50.02
C ARG A 623 -21.10 -45.28 -49.06
N ILE A 624 -20.27 -46.22 -49.52
CA ILE A 624 -19.17 -46.76 -48.72
C ILE A 624 -17.88 -46.17 -49.25
N LYS A 625 -17.09 -45.55 -48.37
CA LYS A 625 -15.79 -44.98 -48.71
C LYS A 625 -14.71 -45.56 -47.81
N VAL A 626 -13.62 -46.00 -48.41
CA VAL A 626 -12.42 -46.47 -47.73
C VAL A 626 -11.29 -45.50 -48.07
N ASP A 627 -10.83 -44.78 -47.06
CA ASP A 627 -9.66 -43.92 -47.17
C ASP A 627 -8.40 -44.74 -46.90
N ASN A 628 -7.63 -45.02 -47.95
CA ASN A 628 -6.37 -45.75 -47.87
C ASN A 628 -5.19 -44.86 -48.33
N THR A 629 -5.30 -43.55 -48.07
CA THR A 629 -4.21 -42.59 -48.23
C THR A 629 -3.12 -42.81 -47.19
N LEU A 630 -1.90 -42.36 -47.47
CA LEU A 630 -0.78 -42.53 -46.54
C LEU A 630 -1.03 -41.82 -45.20
N GLU A 631 -1.68 -40.66 -45.24
CA GLU A 631 -2.07 -39.86 -44.08
C GLU A 631 -3.10 -40.57 -43.22
N ALA A 632 -4.16 -41.12 -43.82
CA ALA A 632 -5.18 -41.86 -43.09
C ALA A 632 -4.58 -43.08 -42.38
N ARG A 633 -3.65 -43.78 -43.03
CA ARG A 633 -2.95 -44.92 -42.43
C ARG A 633 -2.06 -44.52 -41.26
N VAL A 634 -1.31 -43.42 -41.40
CA VAL A 634 -0.50 -42.91 -40.29
C VAL A 634 -1.39 -42.46 -39.15
N ALA A 635 -2.49 -41.74 -39.40
CA ALA A 635 -3.42 -41.34 -38.34
C ALA A 635 -3.96 -42.53 -37.53
N ILE A 636 -4.30 -43.64 -38.19
CA ILE A 636 -4.72 -44.89 -37.52
C ILE A 636 -3.59 -45.46 -36.66
N LEU A 637 -2.35 -45.48 -37.18
CA LEU A 637 -1.17 -45.95 -36.43
C LEU A 637 -0.82 -45.04 -35.26
N GLU A 638 -0.96 -43.71 -35.41
CA GLU A 638 -0.73 -42.73 -34.35
C GLU A 638 -1.61 -43.08 -33.15
N GLU A 639 -2.91 -43.31 -33.35
CA GLU A 639 -3.85 -43.66 -32.28
C GLU A 639 -3.49 -44.98 -31.58
N GLN A 640 -3.16 -46.02 -32.37
CA GLN A 640 -2.84 -47.36 -31.84
C GLN A 640 -1.50 -47.40 -31.10
N MET A 641 -0.50 -46.67 -31.60
CA MET A 641 0.87 -46.69 -31.07
C MET A 641 1.11 -45.63 -30.00
N LEU A 642 0.23 -44.64 -29.85
CA LEU A 642 0.34 -43.57 -28.86
C LEU A 642 0.68 -44.07 -27.45
N PRO A 643 0.04 -45.14 -26.91
CA PRO A 643 0.37 -45.64 -25.58
C PRO A 643 1.81 -46.17 -25.49
N GLN A 644 2.31 -46.82 -26.53
CA GLN A 644 3.66 -47.39 -26.58
C GLN A 644 4.71 -46.28 -26.72
N ILE A 645 4.46 -45.31 -27.61
CA ILE A 645 5.33 -44.14 -27.82
C ILE A 645 5.45 -43.32 -26.54
N ARG A 646 4.34 -43.10 -25.82
CA ARG A 646 4.35 -42.41 -24.52
C ARG A 646 5.23 -43.11 -23.49
N VAL A 647 5.17 -44.44 -23.43
CA VAL A 647 6.01 -45.23 -22.51
C VAL A 647 7.48 -45.17 -22.92
N LEU A 648 7.77 -45.23 -24.22
CA LEU A 648 9.14 -45.18 -24.73
C LEU A 648 9.82 -43.83 -24.45
N LEU A 649 9.10 -42.72 -24.62
CA LEU A 649 9.64 -41.37 -24.43
C LEU A 649 9.68 -40.94 -22.96
N PHE A 650 8.65 -41.25 -22.18
CA PHE A 650 8.47 -40.69 -20.83
C PHE A 650 8.53 -41.72 -19.71
N GLY A 651 8.70 -43.00 -20.04
CA GLY A 651 8.66 -44.10 -19.10
C GLY A 651 7.25 -44.41 -18.59
N HIS A 652 7.13 -45.47 -17.80
CA HIS A 652 5.89 -45.80 -17.12
C HIS A 652 5.58 -44.81 -16.00
N SER A 653 4.29 -44.52 -15.81
CA SER A 653 3.85 -43.77 -14.63
C SER A 653 4.25 -44.54 -13.37
N PRO A 654 4.93 -43.91 -12.39
CA PRO A 654 5.35 -44.57 -11.15
C PRO A 654 4.17 -45.06 -10.31
N ASN A 655 2.95 -44.59 -10.59
CA ASN A 655 1.72 -45.00 -9.92
C ASN A 655 1.03 -46.20 -10.60
N ARG A 656 1.46 -46.62 -11.79
CA ARG A 656 0.88 -47.78 -12.48
C ARG A 656 1.46 -49.06 -11.90
N LYS A 657 0.65 -49.76 -11.09
CA LYS A 657 1.03 -51.03 -10.44
C LYS A 657 0.71 -52.28 -11.27
N PHE A 658 -0.19 -52.16 -12.23
CA PHE A 658 -0.66 -53.27 -13.06
C PHE A 658 -0.57 -52.90 -14.54
N PHE A 659 -0.03 -53.82 -15.34
CA PHE A 659 0.21 -53.65 -16.79
C PHE A 659 -0.69 -54.55 -17.64
N ASN A 660 -1.62 -55.24 -16.99
CA ASN A 660 -2.51 -56.23 -17.58
C ASN A 660 -3.67 -55.58 -18.33
#